data_AF-A0A231RB13-F1
#
_entry.id   AF-A0A231RB13-F1
#
_cell.length_a   1.000
_cell.length_b   1.000
_cell.length_c   1.000
_cell.angle_alpha   90.00
_cell.angle_beta   90.00
_cell.angle_gamma   90.00
#
_symmetry.space_group_name_H-M   'P 1'
#
loop_
_entity.id
_entity.type
_entity.pdbx_description
1 polymer ?
#
loop_
_entity_poly.entity_id
_entity_poly.type
_entity_poly.pdbx_seq_one_letter_code
_entity_poly.pdbx_strand_id
1 'polypeptide(L)'
;MKDKAALRREDIELLAPAGDWECMRAAVANGADAVFFGVEKFNARARAHNFQTNELPEIMAFLHKYGVKGFLTFNILVFEDELPEARKLIEACIDAGVDAVIVQDLGLVKMIREISPDFPIHGSTQMTITSPEAVEFTKPFGMERVVLGRENNLKQIRKIGEQAKLPMEVFVHGALCVSYSGQCLTSEVWGGRSANRGECAQACRLPYDLMVDGVQQPMGDIAYLLSPKDLAAIDIVPELIEAGVESFKIEGRLKSPEYVANVVSKYNKEIDKYFEGDETGPSKEEVRELQQSFSRGFTHGFLEGTNNKQLVEGTFPKSRGVYLGKVEKILRDAVVCKLEAPLKRGDGIVFDAGDPTKKEEGGRVYDVRVSGAKLEGEAAEGLRIEIVPGRNDIDLNRVHEGDRIWKTSDPALDRRLRASFETEKPYRTFPLAVSVFGQEGVPLRTIWTDVRKGTTVAVESEMPLERAEKRPLGHEVLSEQLGRLGGTLYRLDQLEVGLKGDVIVPKSELNRMRREAVEQLEAMRELPPKYIKRQIDEFADAFDSDAADVSVQPSEVKLTALCRTLEQVKAVVKTEVEFIYADFEFIKQFPDAIQVCREAGKRIALATPRIHMPGENGYHRNILNLKPDAVLVRNTGALYYYLKERMEKPNETHPLLIGDFSLNVANHKTVNLFREAGLDWVTPSYDLNIQQMVDMLRRADTSRLEMVIHQHMPMFHTEHCVYCTFMSEGTNYTNCGRPCEEKRASLQDRIGMSHPVRVDEGCRNTVYNAIEQSGSEYLDLFMELGVRSYRVEFLEESADKVHEVLTLYRAAIDGRISGSEVWRKLKAINQLGVTRGQLVK
;
A
#
# COMPACT_ATOMS: atom_id res chain seq x y z
N MET A 1 -13.68 13.89 18.93
CA MET A 1 -12.55 13.89 19.88
C MET A 1 -12.88 12.88 20.97
N LYS A 2 -12.11 11.79 21.09
CA LYS A 2 -11.76 11.35 22.46
C LYS A 2 -11.09 12.58 23.09
N ASP A 3 -11.46 12.95 24.30
CA ASP A 3 -10.80 14.07 25.00
C ASP A 3 -9.28 13.91 24.88
N LYS A 4 -8.55 15.01 24.63
CA LYS A 4 -7.06 14.99 24.63
C LYS A 4 -6.50 14.44 25.94
N ALA A 5 -7.31 14.35 26.99
CA ALA A 5 -7.05 13.57 28.18
C ALA A 5 -7.57 12.13 28.02
N ALA A 6 -6.76 11.23 27.45
CA ALA A 6 -6.70 9.78 27.72
C ALA A 6 -6.03 8.92 26.61
N LEU A 7 -5.35 9.49 25.60
CA LEU A 7 -4.58 8.66 24.66
C LEU A 7 -3.39 8.03 25.40
N ARG A 8 -3.23 6.71 25.31
CA ARG A 8 -2.15 5.96 25.95
C ARG A 8 -1.24 5.36 24.88
N ARG A 9 -0.01 4.98 25.28
CA ARG A 9 0.97 4.34 24.39
C ARG A 9 0.40 3.09 23.72
N GLU A 10 -0.41 2.33 24.45
CA GLU A 10 -1.04 1.10 23.95
C GLU A 10 -2.09 1.34 22.86
N ASP A 11 -2.58 2.58 22.71
CA ASP A 11 -3.55 2.94 21.67
C ASP A 11 -2.86 3.21 20.32
N ILE A 12 -1.51 3.28 20.29
CA ILE A 12 -0.70 3.47 19.08
C ILE A 12 0.01 2.18 18.72
N GLU A 13 -0.16 1.76 17.47
CA GLU A 13 0.38 0.52 16.92
C GLU A 13 1.53 0.81 15.95
N LEU A 14 2.70 0.22 16.20
CA LEU A 14 3.77 0.14 15.20
C LEU A 14 3.64 -1.16 14.39
N LEU A 15 3.29 -1.04 13.11
CA LEU A 15 3.07 -2.16 12.20
C LEU A 15 4.29 -2.42 11.30
N ALA A 16 4.98 -3.53 11.57
CA ALA A 16 6.21 -3.91 10.90
C ALA A 16 5.98 -4.94 9.76
N PRO A 17 6.78 -4.92 8.69
CA PRO A 17 6.72 -5.93 7.62
C PRO A 17 7.50 -7.20 7.98
N ALA A 18 6.97 -8.36 7.59
CA ALA A 18 7.73 -9.61 7.57
C ALA A 18 7.66 -10.29 6.19
N GLY A 19 8.84 -10.54 5.60
CA GLY A 19 9.02 -11.33 4.39
C GLY A 19 9.29 -12.81 4.67
N ASP A 20 9.86 -13.09 5.83
CA ASP A 20 10.31 -14.40 6.33
C ASP A 20 10.41 -14.41 7.87
N TRP A 21 10.80 -15.54 8.44
CA TRP A 21 10.97 -15.74 9.89
C TRP A 21 12.05 -14.87 10.54
N GLU A 22 13.14 -14.53 9.83
CA GLU A 22 14.18 -13.66 10.39
C GLU A 22 13.65 -12.23 10.54
N CYS A 23 12.96 -11.72 9.52
CA CYS A 23 12.30 -10.42 9.57
C CYS A 23 11.23 -10.37 10.65
N MET A 24 10.45 -11.45 10.82
CA MET A 24 9.44 -11.55 11.86
C MET A 24 10.06 -11.47 13.26
N ARG A 25 11.13 -12.24 13.52
CA ARG A 25 11.89 -12.16 14.78
C ARG A 25 12.48 -10.77 14.99
N ALA A 26 13.06 -10.17 13.95
CA ALA A 26 13.61 -8.82 14.01
C ALA A 26 12.55 -7.78 14.38
N ALA A 27 11.35 -7.85 13.80
CA ALA A 27 10.23 -6.96 14.12
C ALA A 27 9.79 -7.10 15.59
N VAL A 28 9.51 -8.33 16.03
CA VAL A 28 9.05 -8.60 17.41
C VAL A 28 10.10 -8.18 18.43
N ALA A 29 11.38 -8.51 18.19
CA ALA A 29 12.48 -8.19 19.09
C ALA A 29 12.73 -6.69 19.26
N ASN A 30 12.41 -5.88 18.25
CA ASN A 30 12.69 -4.45 18.23
C ASN A 30 11.49 -3.56 18.56
N GLY A 31 10.37 -4.16 19.03
CA GLY A 31 9.25 -3.40 19.59
C GLY A 31 8.05 -3.19 18.66
N ALA A 32 7.90 -4.00 17.61
CA ALA A 32 6.67 -3.99 16.83
C ALA A 32 5.45 -4.37 17.70
N ASP A 33 4.34 -3.65 17.54
CA ASP A 33 3.06 -3.97 18.18
C ASP A 33 2.21 -4.92 17.30
N ALA A 34 2.43 -4.85 15.98
CA ALA A 34 1.85 -5.75 15.00
C ALA A 34 2.83 -6.05 13.86
N VAL A 35 2.64 -7.19 13.20
CA VAL A 35 3.40 -7.61 12.02
C VAL A 35 2.43 -7.94 10.89
N PHE A 36 2.69 -7.42 9.69
CA PHE A 36 2.00 -7.87 8.48
C PHE A 36 2.89 -8.74 7.61
N PHE A 37 2.31 -9.83 7.12
CA PHE A 37 3.01 -10.85 6.31
C PHE A 37 2.09 -11.39 5.22
N GLY A 38 2.67 -12.08 4.24
CA GLY A 38 1.93 -12.70 3.15
C GLY A 38 2.34 -14.16 3.01
N VAL A 39 1.39 -14.97 2.52
CA VAL A 39 1.61 -16.37 2.18
C VAL A 39 1.93 -16.52 0.68
N GLU A 40 1.89 -17.73 0.12
CA GLU A 40 2.35 -18.02 -1.24
C GLU A 40 1.60 -17.23 -2.32
N LYS A 41 0.30 -16.96 -2.10
CA LYS A 41 -0.60 -16.32 -3.06
C LYS A 41 -1.29 -15.08 -2.48
N PHE A 42 -2.04 -14.39 -3.34
CA PHE A 42 -2.96 -13.31 -2.99
C PHE A 42 -2.38 -12.06 -2.30
N ASN A 43 -1.10 -11.80 -2.45
CA ASN A 43 -0.47 -10.62 -1.86
C ASN A 43 0.30 -9.79 -2.89
N ALA A 44 0.39 -8.48 -2.65
CA ALA A 44 1.00 -7.53 -3.59
C ALA A 44 2.55 -7.60 -3.65
N ARG A 45 3.17 -8.70 -3.22
CA ARG A 45 4.62 -8.95 -3.24
C ARG A 45 4.90 -10.41 -3.65
N ALA A 46 4.46 -10.79 -4.85
CA ALA A 46 4.67 -12.14 -5.41
C ALA A 46 6.14 -12.62 -5.42
N ARG A 47 7.10 -11.70 -5.37
CA ARG A 47 8.55 -11.99 -5.35
C ARG A 47 9.19 -12.08 -3.95
N ALA A 48 8.43 -11.86 -2.88
CA ALA A 48 8.94 -12.08 -1.53
C ALA A 48 9.12 -13.58 -1.27
N HIS A 49 9.95 -13.95 -0.29
CA HIS A 49 10.07 -15.36 0.14
C HIS A 49 8.69 -15.93 0.50
N ASN A 50 7.89 -15.13 1.23
CA ASN A 50 6.54 -15.46 1.70
C ASN A 50 6.53 -16.68 2.63
N PHE A 51 5.54 -16.73 3.50
CA PHE A 51 5.29 -17.91 4.34
C PHE A 51 4.43 -18.92 3.60
N GLN A 52 4.34 -20.13 4.13
CA GLN A 52 3.39 -21.13 3.70
C GLN A 52 2.09 -21.06 4.49
N THR A 53 0.97 -21.38 3.84
CA THR A 53 -0.35 -21.32 4.48
C THR A 53 -0.46 -22.29 5.68
N ASN A 54 0.26 -23.41 5.68
CA ASN A 54 0.32 -24.36 6.80
C ASN A 54 1.18 -23.87 7.99
N GLU A 55 2.02 -22.84 7.81
CA GLU A 55 2.80 -22.23 8.89
C GLU A 55 1.96 -21.24 9.73
N LEU A 56 0.74 -20.89 9.29
CA LEU A 56 -0.11 -19.92 9.99
C LEU A 56 -0.29 -20.20 11.49
N PRO A 57 -0.57 -21.44 11.95
CA PRO A 57 -0.71 -21.70 13.39
C PRO A 57 0.57 -21.41 14.18
N GLU A 58 1.74 -21.75 13.63
CA GLU A 58 3.04 -21.50 14.28
C GLU A 58 3.37 -20.00 14.31
N ILE A 59 3.11 -19.30 13.21
CA ILE A 59 3.28 -17.85 13.09
C ILE A 59 2.42 -17.14 14.14
N MET A 60 1.12 -17.44 14.19
CA MET A 60 0.20 -16.77 15.11
C MET A 60 0.52 -17.09 16.56
N ALA A 61 0.86 -18.35 16.88
CA ALA A 61 1.31 -18.72 18.22
C ALA A 61 2.56 -17.92 18.64
N PHE A 62 3.56 -17.80 17.78
CA PHE A 62 4.77 -17.02 18.05
C PHE A 62 4.46 -15.53 18.29
N LEU A 63 3.62 -14.92 17.44
CA LEU A 63 3.25 -13.50 17.58
C LEU A 63 2.45 -13.25 18.86
N HIS A 64 1.40 -14.04 19.12
CA HIS A 64 0.55 -13.90 20.31
C HIS A 64 1.30 -14.19 21.61
N LYS A 65 2.26 -15.12 21.59
CA LYS A 65 3.21 -15.35 22.69
C LYS A 65 3.86 -14.04 23.14
N TYR A 66 4.34 -13.24 22.20
CA TYR A 66 4.95 -11.93 22.48
C TYR A 66 3.95 -10.75 22.48
N GLY A 67 2.65 -11.02 22.46
CA GLY A 67 1.61 -10.00 22.48
C GLY A 67 1.63 -9.08 21.26
N VAL A 68 2.12 -9.59 20.13
CA VAL A 68 2.17 -8.92 18.84
C VAL A 68 1.02 -9.45 17.98
N LYS A 69 0.31 -8.57 17.27
CA LYS A 69 -0.76 -8.97 16.36
C LYS A 69 -0.20 -9.40 15.00
N GLY A 70 -0.82 -10.37 14.35
CA GLY A 70 -0.47 -10.86 13.02
C GLY A 70 -1.54 -10.53 11.99
N PHE A 71 -1.18 -9.75 10.96
CA PHE A 71 -2.08 -9.39 9.86
C PHE A 71 -1.64 -10.04 8.55
N LEU A 72 -2.52 -10.81 7.91
CA LEU A 72 -2.24 -11.38 6.60
C LEU A 72 -2.57 -10.38 5.50
N THR A 73 -1.64 -10.13 4.59
CA THR A 73 -1.90 -9.39 3.36
C THR A 73 -2.68 -10.26 2.37
N PHE A 74 -3.91 -9.87 2.06
CA PHE A 74 -4.76 -10.39 0.99
C PHE A 74 -5.15 -9.24 0.05
N ASN A 75 -4.15 -8.45 -0.32
CA ASN A 75 -4.31 -7.12 -0.89
C ASN A 75 -4.10 -7.10 -2.40
N ILE A 76 -4.78 -7.99 -3.11
CA ILE A 76 -4.81 -7.97 -4.58
C ILE A 76 -6.25 -8.12 -5.06
N LEU A 77 -6.48 -7.85 -6.35
CA LEU A 77 -7.73 -8.26 -7.00
C LEU A 77 -7.85 -9.78 -6.98
N VAL A 78 -9.06 -10.31 -6.81
CA VAL A 78 -9.31 -11.75 -6.88
C VAL A 78 -10.09 -12.01 -8.16
N PHE A 79 -9.57 -12.87 -9.03
CA PHE A 79 -10.28 -13.23 -10.26
C PHE A 79 -11.33 -14.30 -10.00
N GLU A 80 -12.27 -14.40 -10.93
CA GLU A 80 -13.45 -15.25 -10.82
C GLU A 80 -13.15 -16.73 -10.53
N ASP A 81 -12.13 -17.28 -11.18
CA ASP A 81 -11.66 -18.66 -11.02
C ASP A 81 -10.84 -18.88 -9.75
N GLU A 82 -10.38 -17.80 -9.11
CA GLU A 82 -9.56 -17.83 -7.90
C GLU A 82 -10.38 -17.81 -6.61
N LEU A 83 -11.69 -17.49 -6.67
CA LEU A 83 -12.60 -17.45 -5.52
C LEU A 83 -12.57 -18.72 -4.64
N PRO A 84 -12.53 -19.95 -5.17
CA PRO A 84 -12.44 -21.17 -4.36
C PRO A 84 -11.15 -21.27 -3.55
N GLU A 85 -10.02 -20.84 -4.13
CA GLU A 85 -8.73 -20.84 -3.44
C GLU A 85 -8.67 -19.71 -2.40
N ALA A 86 -9.24 -18.55 -2.73
CA ALA A 86 -9.38 -17.43 -1.81
C ALA A 86 -10.19 -17.81 -0.57
N ARG A 87 -11.33 -18.51 -0.74
CA ARG A 87 -12.13 -19.04 0.38
C ARG A 87 -11.30 -19.93 1.31
N LYS A 88 -10.56 -20.89 0.75
CA LYS A 88 -9.73 -21.82 1.54
C LYS A 88 -8.69 -21.08 2.38
N LEU A 89 -8.05 -20.06 1.82
CA LEU A 89 -7.08 -19.26 2.57
C LEU A 89 -7.76 -18.48 3.71
N ILE A 90 -8.92 -17.86 3.47
CA ILE A 90 -9.67 -17.17 4.53
C ILE A 90 -10.08 -18.13 5.66
N GLU A 91 -10.56 -19.34 5.32
CA GLU A 91 -10.88 -20.36 6.32
C GLU A 91 -9.65 -20.76 7.16
N ALA A 92 -8.48 -20.91 6.52
CA ALA A 92 -7.23 -21.19 7.21
C ALA A 92 -6.79 -20.03 8.13
N CYS A 93 -6.98 -18.78 7.71
CA CYS A 93 -6.70 -17.61 8.55
C CYS A 93 -7.61 -17.55 9.78
N ILE A 94 -8.90 -17.84 9.61
CA ILE A 94 -9.86 -17.93 10.71
C ILE A 94 -9.44 -19.02 11.70
N ASP A 95 -9.08 -20.21 11.21
CA ASP A 95 -8.70 -21.35 12.05
C ASP A 95 -7.39 -21.12 12.81
N ALA A 96 -6.42 -20.45 12.18
CA ALA A 96 -5.15 -20.10 12.80
C ALA A 96 -5.24 -18.88 13.74
N GLY A 97 -6.36 -18.16 13.75
CA GLY A 97 -6.55 -16.99 14.58
C GLY A 97 -5.78 -15.76 14.12
N VAL A 98 -5.63 -15.56 12.81
CA VAL A 98 -5.07 -14.33 12.23
C VAL A 98 -5.88 -13.13 12.72
N ASP A 99 -5.20 -12.09 13.22
CA ASP A 99 -5.89 -10.96 13.88
C ASP A 99 -6.67 -10.08 12.90
N ALA A 100 -6.25 -10.01 11.63
CA ALA A 100 -6.99 -9.38 10.54
C ALA A 100 -6.41 -9.76 9.17
N VAL A 101 -7.24 -9.69 8.13
CA VAL A 101 -6.77 -9.67 6.74
C VAL A 101 -6.78 -8.24 6.18
N ILE A 102 -5.71 -7.88 5.47
CA ILE A 102 -5.58 -6.59 4.78
C ILE A 102 -6.00 -6.78 3.32
N VAL A 103 -7.16 -6.24 2.94
CA VAL A 103 -7.84 -6.58 1.67
C VAL A 103 -7.94 -5.41 0.70
N GLN A 104 -7.92 -5.72 -0.59
CA GLN A 104 -8.20 -4.75 -1.67
C GLN A 104 -9.55 -5.02 -2.34
N ASP A 105 -9.80 -6.29 -2.70
CA ASP A 105 -10.96 -6.71 -3.49
C ASP A 105 -12.26 -6.65 -2.66
N LEU A 106 -13.25 -5.88 -3.13
CA LEU A 106 -14.53 -5.75 -2.43
C LEU A 106 -15.39 -7.03 -2.55
N GLY A 107 -15.24 -7.81 -3.63
CA GLY A 107 -15.87 -9.13 -3.74
C GLY A 107 -15.36 -10.10 -2.66
N LEU A 108 -14.06 -10.07 -2.36
CA LEU A 108 -13.47 -10.80 -1.23
C LEU A 108 -14.04 -10.31 0.10
N VAL A 109 -14.22 -9.01 0.30
CA VAL A 109 -14.85 -8.46 1.51
C VAL A 109 -16.26 -9.04 1.71
N LYS A 110 -17.07 -9.07 0.64
CA LYS A 110 -18.40 -9.70 0.65
C LYS A 110 -18.30 -11.16 1.06
N MET A 111 -17.39 -11.92 0.43
CA MET A 111 -17.18 -13.34 0.72
C MET A 111 -16.70 -13.59 2.16
N ILE A 112 -15.79 -12.77 2.70
CA ILE A 112 -15.35 -12.89 4.09
C ILE A 112 -16.54 -12.71 5.03
N ARG A 113 -17.44 -11.75 4.78
CA ARG A 113 -18.63 -11.51 5.61
C ARG A 113 -19.65 -12.66 5.52
N GLU A 114 -19.71 -13.35 4.39
CA GLU A 114 -20.49 -14.58 4.22
C GLU A 114 -19.92 -15.76 5.04
N ILE A 115 -18.59 -15.95 4.99
CA ILE A 115 -17.86 -16.99 5.75
C ILE A 115 -17.89 -16.69 7.25
N SER A 116 -17.58 -15.46 7.64
CA SER A 116 -17.41 -15.04 9.03
C SER A 116 -17.87 -13.59 9.23
N PRO A 117 -19.00 -13.37 9.93
CA PRO A 117 -19.50 -12.03 10.19
C PRO A 117 -18.60 -11.20 11.13
N ASP A 118 -17.75 -11.85 11.93
CA ASP A 118 -16.94 -11.26 12.99
C ASP A 118 -15.42 -11.33 12.73
N PHE A 119 -14.96 -11.89 11.60
CA PHE A 119 -13.54 -11.89 11.25
C PHE A 119 -13.06 -10.47 10.88
N PRO A 120 -11.98 -9.94 11.49
CA PRO A 120 -11.53 -8.57 11.24
C PRO A 120 -10.98 -8.35 9.83
N ILE A 121 -11.36 -7.21 9.25
CA ILE A 121 -10.95 -6.78 7.91
C ILE A 121 -10.35 -5.39 8.00
N HIS A 122 -9.13 -5.23 7.46
CA HIS A 122 -8.49 -3.94 7.26
C HIS A 122 -8.49 -3.57 5.77
N GLY A 123 -8.95 -2.37 5.42
CA GLY A 123 -8.94 -1.88 4.04
C GLY A 123 -7.54 -1.49 3.59
N SER A 124 -7.00 -2.11 2.54
CA SER A 124 -5.67 -1.87 2.00
C SER A 124 -5.55 -0.46 1.38
N THR A 125 -4.33 0.08 1.36
CA THR A 125 -4.01 1.32 0.63
C THR A 125 -4.33 1.19 -0.87
N GLN A 126 -4.37 -0.04 -1.41
CA GLN A 126 -4.79 -0.31 -2.79
C GLN A 126 -6.29 -0.12 -3.05
N MET A 127 -7.10 0.13 -2.02
CA MET A 127 -8.49 0.56 -2.19
C MET A 127 -8.59 2.06 -2.53
N THR A 128 -7.47 2.80 -2.51
CA THR A 128 -7.42 4.22 -2.83
C THR A 128 -8.34 5.06 -1.91
N ILE A 129 -8.35 4.76 -0.61
CA ILE A 129 -9.16 5.47 0.38
C ILE A 129 -8.47 6.77 0.77
N THR A 130 -8.98 7.88 0.25
CA THR A 130 -8.34 9.21 0.39
C THR A 130 -9.24 10.30 0.92
N SER A 131 -10.53 10.06 1.15
CA SER A 131 -11.50 11.05 1.63
C SER A 131 -12.39 10.52 2.76
N PRO A 132 -13.04 11.39 3.56
CA PRO A 132 -14.01 10.97 4.56
C PRO A 132 -15.13 10.10 3.95
N GLU A 133 -15.62 10.48 2.77
CA GLU A 133 -16.66 9.77 2.03
C GLU A 133 -16.22 8.35 1.65
N ALA A 134 -14.96 8.17 1.25
CA ALA A 134 -14.42 6.85 0.93
C ALA A 134 -14.33 5.96 2.18
N VAL A 135 -14.04 6.53 3.36
CA VAL A 135 -14.09 5.80 4.63
C VAL A 135 -15.52 5.47 5.05
N GLU A 136 -16.47 6.39 4.87
CA GLU A 136 -17.89 6.12 5.16
C GLU A 136 -18.43 4.97 4.30
N PHE A 137 -18.01 4.88 3.04
CA PHE A 137 -18.36 3.77 2.16
C PHE A 137 -17.96 2.40 2.71
N THR A 138 -16.87 2.30 3.50
CA THR A 138 -16.38 1.00 3.97
C THR A 138 -17.12 0.48 5.21
N LYS A 139 -17.76 1.36 5.99
CA LYS A 139 -18.38 1.01 7.27
C LYS A 139 -19.47 -0.04 7.20
N PRO A 140 -20.39 -0.05 6.21
CA PRO A 140 -21.41 -1.09 6.09
C PRO A 140 -20.83 -2.50 5.94
N PHE A 141 -19.58 -2.62 5.48
CA PHE A 141 -18.87 -3.90 5.34
C PHE A 141 -18.11 -4.32 6.60
N GLY A 142 -18.24 -3.57 7.70
CA GLY A 142 -17.61 -3.89 8.98
C GLY A 142 -16.08 -3.88 8.93
N MET A 143 -15.46 -3.04 8.10
CA MET A 143 -14.01 -2.84 8.15
C MET A 143 -13.64 -2.13 9.46
N GLU A 144 -12.67 -2.67 10.18
CA GLU A 144 -12.27 -2.14 11.50
C GLU A 144 -11.21 -1.05 11.39
N ARG A 145 -10.46 -1.03 10.29
CA ARG A 145 -9.37 -0.09 10.02
C ARG A 145 -9.21 0.13 8.53
N VAL A 146 -8.75 1.31 8.14
CA VAL A 146 -8.40 1.63 6.75
C VAL A 146 -6.99 2.19 6.66
N VAL A 147 -6.24 1.74 5.65
CA VAL A 147 -4.95 2.32 5.30
C VAL A 147 -5.18 3.44 4.31
N LEU A 148 -4.85 4.66 4.70
CA LEU A 148 -5.05 5.83 3.85
C LEU A 148 -4.11 5.83 2.63
N GLY A 149 -4.51 6.56 1.58
CA GLY A 149 -3.63 6.87 0.46
C GLY A 149 -2.37 7.61 0.93
N ARG A 150 -1.24 7.30 0.30
CA ARG A 150 0.07 7.89 0.66
C ARG A 150 0.18 9.37 0.27
N GLU A 151 -0.80 9.84 -0.48
CA GLU A 151 -0.95 11.19 -1.01
C GLU A 151 -1.73 12.11 -0.05
N ASN A 152 -2.31 11.58 1.03
CA ASN A 152 -2.97 12.40 2.05
C ASN A 152 -1.95 13.15 2.93
N ASN A 153 -2.13 14.46 3.07
CA ASN A 153 -1.35 15.29 3.99
C ASN A 153 -1.94 15.31 5.42
N LEU A 154 -1.18 15.83 6.40
CA LEU A 154 -1.58 15.90 7.81
C LEU A 154 -2.95 16.59 8.02
N LYS A 155 -3.23 17.67 7.29
CA LYS A 155 -4.52 18.39 7.39
C LYS A 155 -5.68 17.53 6.88
N GLN A 156 -5.45 16.79 5.80
CA GLN A 156 -6.42 15.87 5.21
C GLN A 156 -6.64 14.66 6.12
N ILE A 157 -5.59 14.05 6.67
CA ILE A 157 -5.67 12.94 7.63
C ILE A 157 -6.51 13.34 8.84
N ARG A 158 -6.22 14.51 9.44
CA ARG A 158 -7.01 15.04 10.57
C ARG A 158 -8.48 15.19 10.21
N LYS A 159 -8.78 15.77 9.04
CA LYS A 159 -10.16 15.93 8.57
C LYS A 159 -10.88 14.58 8.37
N ILE A 160 -10.19 13.56 7.86
CA ILE A 160 -10.73 12.21 7.73
C ILE A 160 -11.04 11.62 9.10
N GLY A 161 -10.09 11.68 10.05
CA GLY A 161 -10.26 11.17 11.41
C GLY A 161 -11.41 11.85 12.16
N GLU A 162 -11.56 13.17 12.02
CA GLU A 162 -12.63 13.96 12.65
C GLU A 162 -14.03 13.58 12.15
N GLN A 163 -14.16 13.34 10.83
CA GLN A 163 -15.45 13.09 10.19
C GLN A 163 -15.83 11.61 10.22
N ALA A 164 -14.93 10.74 9.81
CA ALA A 164 -15.24 9.33 9.58
C ALA A 164 -15.14 8.46 10.84
N LYS A 165 -14.31 8.85 11.82
CA LYS A 165 -14.18 8.15 13.13
C LYS A 165 -13.97 6.62 13.02
N LEU A 166 -13.20 6.19 12.02
CA LEU A 166 -12.72 4.81 11.88
C LEU A 166 -11.19 4.81 12.09
N PRO A 167 -10.62 3.83 12.81
CA PRO A 167 -9.17 3.68 12.96
C PRO A 167 -8.41 3.84 11.63
N MET A 168 -7.38 4.68 11.64
CA MET A 168 -6.59 5.01 10.45
C MET A 168 -5.15 4.48 10.58
N GLU A 169 -4.67 3.89 9.49
CA GLU A 169 -3.30 3.44 9.30
C GLU A 169 -2.62 4.28 8.21
N VAL A 170 -1.37 4.70 8.45
CA VAL A 170 -0.59 5.52 7.50
C VAL A 170 0.80 4.93 7.33
N PHE A 171 1.30 4.91 6.09
CA PHE A 171 2.70 4.56 5.84
C PHE A 171 3.60 5.67 6.36
N VAL A 172 4.67 5.31 7.06
CA VAL A 172 5.63 6.29 7.62
C VAL A 172 7.07 6.09 7.21
N HIS A 173 7.41 4.91 6.68
CA HIS A 173 8.78 4.63 6.26
C HIS A 173 8.83 3.66 5.06
N GLY A 174 9.83 3.85 4.19
CA GLY A 174 10.18 2.92 3.12
C GLY A 174 9.81 3.41 1.71
N ALA A 175 9.75 2.48 0.76
CA ALA A 175 9.64 2.84 -0.66
C ALA A 175 8.31 3.51 -1.03
N LEU A 176 8.37 4.72 -1.61
CA LEU A 176 7.20 5.41 -2.16
C LEU A 176 6.85 4.91 -3.56
N CYS A 177 5.54 4.77 -3.79
CA CYS A 177 4.97 4.61 -5.12
C CYS A 177 4.72 6.02 -5.68
N VAL A 178 4.96 6.22 -6.98
CA VAL A 178 4.61 7.50 -7.64
C VAL A 178 3.12 7.55 -8.01
N SER A 179 2.51 6.38 -8.20
CA SER A 179 1.12 6.25 -8.58
C SER A 179 0.25 5.92 -7.37
N TYR A 180 -0.98 6.43 -7.39
CA TYR A 180 -2.02 6.04 -6.45
C TYR A 180 -2.12 4.51 -6.38
N SER A 181 -2.08 3.99 -5.15
CA SER A 181 -2.11 2.54 -4.93
C SER A 181 -3.44 1.96 -5.40
N GLY A 182 -3.38 0.87 -6.17
CA GLY A 182 -4.56 0.25 -6.78
C GLY A 182 -4.98 0.87 -8.13
N GLN A 183 -4.26 1.86 -8.65
CA GLN A 183 -4.62 2.58 -9.88
C GLN A 183 -3.54 2.52 -10.98
N CYS A 184 -2.52 1.68 -10.82
CA CYS A 184 -1.38 1.57 -11.75
C CYS A 184 -1.54 0.37 -12.68
N LEU A 185 -1.69 0.63 -13.98
CA LEU A 185 -1.80 -0.40 -15.03
C LEU A 185 -0.53 -0.49 -15.89
N THR A 186 0.58 0.10 -15.47
CA THR A 186 1.78 0.13 -16.34
C THR A 186 2.35 -1.26 -16.62
N SER A 187 2.37 -2.14 -15.63
CA SER A 187 2.91 -3.50 -15.83
C SER A 187 2.05 -4.32 -16.79
N GLU A 188 0.76 -3.97 -16.85
CA GLU A 188 -0.25 -4.59 -17.69
C GLU A 188 0.06 -4.27 -19.16
N VAL A 189 0.23 -2.98 -19.45
CA VAL A 189 0.58 -2.45 -20.78
C VAL A 189 1.89 -3.04 -21.34
N TRP A 190 2.90 -3.30 -20.50
CA TRP A 190 4.25 -3.65 -20.95
C TRP A 190 4.59 -5.13 -20.98
N GLY A 191 3.75 -6.01 -20.45
CA GLY A 191 4.11 -7.42 -20.39
C GLY A 191 3.12 -8.33 -19.69
N GLY A 192 1.86 -7.95 -19.59
CA GLY A 192 0.81 -8.83 -19.10
C GLY A 192 0.99 -9.24 -17.65
N ARG A 193 1.44 -8.30 -16.82
CA ARG A 193 1.62 -8.45 -15.38
C ARG A 193 0.76 -7.41 -14.69
N SER A 194 0.06 -7.77 -13.62
CA SER A 194 -0.70 -6.76 -12.88
C SER A 194 0.12 -6.18 -11.72
N ALA A 195 0.37 -4.87 -11.78
CA ALA A 195 0.98 -4.16 -10.65
C ALA A 195 0.05 -4.15 -9.42
N ASN A 196 -1.27 -4.17 -9.65
CA ASN A 196 -2.30 -4.28 -8.62
C ASN A 196 -2.36 -5.69 -7.99
N ARG A 197 -1.72 -6.68 -8.60
CA ARG A 197 -1.60 -8.06 -8.10
C ARG A 197 -0.21 -8.47 -7.64
N GLY A 198 0.67 -7.50 -7.41
CA GLY A 198 2.00 -7.74 -6.84
C GLY A 198 3.11 -8.08 -7.83
N GLU A 199 2.84 -7.98 -9.13
CA GLU A 199 3.79 -8.26 -10.21
C GLU A 199 4.40 -6.98 -10.81
N CYS A 200 4.42 -5.89 -10.03
CA CYS A 200 4.91 -4.59 -10.45
C CYS A 200 6.33 -4.66 -11.04
N ALA A 201 6.45 -4.25 -12.31
CA ALA A 201 7.71 -4.19 -13.06
C ALA A 201 8.60 -2.99 -12.71
N GLN A 202 8.10 -2.08 -11.85
CA GLN A 202 8.80 -0.84 -11.45
C GLN A 202 9.15 0.07 -12.64
N ALA A 203 8.25 0.17 -13.63
CA ALA A 203 8.43 1.02 -14.81
C ALA A 203 8.68 2.50 -14.47
N CYS A 204 8.10 3.01 -13.39
CA CYS A 204 8.37 4.37 -12.89
C CYS A 204 9.84 4.61 -12.47
N ARG A 205 10.64 3.55 -12.35
CA ARG A 205 12.07 3.59 -12.04
C ARG A 205 12.96 3.49 -13.28
N LEU A 206 12.38 3.47 -14.48
CA LEU A 206 13.12 3.54 -15.74
C LEU A 206 13.37 5.00 -16.16
N PRO A 207 14.39 5.24 -17.02
CA PRO A 207 14.61 6.56 -17.56
C PRO A 207 13.53 6.94 -18.59
N TYR A 208 13.16 8.22 -18.61
CA TYR A 208 12.25 8.81 -19.58
C TYR A 208 12.77 10.17 -20.04
N ASP A 209 12.64 10.45 -21.33
CA ASP A 209 12.88 11.77 -21.90
C ASP A 209 11.61 12.63 -21.79
N LEU A 210 11.74 13.88 -21.34
CA LEU A 210 10.63 14.82 -21.30
C LEU A 210 10.44 15.44 -22.67
N MET A 211 9.26 15.24 -23.26
CA MET A 211 8.86 15.87 -24.51
C MET A 211 7.82 16.95 -24.21
N VAL A 212 7.99 18.16 -24.78
CA VAL A 212 7.03 19.27 -24.68
C VAL A 212 6.70 19.75 -26.09
N ASP A 213 5.41 19.72 -26.44
CA ASP A 213 4.90 20.04 -27.79
C ASP A 213 5.66 19.27 -28.90
N GLY A 214 6.05 18.02 -28.61
CA GLY A 214 6.81 17.16 -29.52
C GLY A 214 8.32 17.38 -29.53
N VAL A 215 8.87 18.29 -28.72
CA VAL A 215 10.30 18.61 -28.66
C VAL A 215 10.92 18.11 -27.35
N GLN A 216 12.01 17.34 -27.45
CA GLN A 216 12.77 16.85 -26.29
C GLN A 216 13.39 18.00 -25.51
N GLN A 217 13.21 18.00 -24.20
CA GLN A 217 13.79 18.99 -23.29
C GLN A 217 15.14 18.52 -22.76
N PRO A 218 16.15 19.41 -22.65
CA PRO A 218 17.43 19.08 -22.03
C PRO A 218 17.27 18.97 -20.49
N MET A 219 17.55 17.79 -19.93
CA MET A 219 17.30 17.49 -18.51
C MET A 219 18.57 17.34 -17.64
N GLY A 220 19.77 17.51 -18.19
CA GLY A 220 21.03 17.38 -17.43
C GLY A 220 21.24 15.96 -16.89
N ASP A 221 21.45 15.82 -15.56
CA ASP A 221 21.62 14.54 -14.87
C ASP A 221 20.30 13.89 -14.42
N ILE A 222 19.16 14.50 -14.78
CA ILE A 222 17.82 13.99 -14.46
C ILE A 222 17.35 13.06 -15.58
N ALA A 223 17.22 11.76 -15.27
CA ALA A 223 16.70 10.75 -16.19
C ALA A 223 15.44 10.05 -15.67
N TYR A 224 15.23 9.99 -14.35
CA TYR A 224 14.18 9.19 -13.71
C TYR A 224 13.01 10.04 -13.25
N LEU A 225 12.25 10.57 -14.21
CA LEU A 225 11.20 11.58 -14.00
C LEU A 225 10.03 11.13 -13.10
N LEU A 226 9.85 9.83 -12.89
CA LEU A 226 8.77 9.24 -12.08
C LEU A 226 9.28 8.45 -10.86
N SER A 227 10.54 8.61 -10.48
CA SER A 227 11.21 7.82 -9.44
C SER A 227 11.30 8.59 -8.11
N PRO A 228 10.34 8.44 -7.19
CA PRO A 228 10.34 9.22 -5.95
C PRO A 228 11.42 8.76 -4.96
N LYS A 229 11.84 9.68 -4.09
CA LYS A 229 12.60 9.38 -2.87
C LYS A 229 11.85 8.40 -1.97
N ASP A 230 12.50 7.91 -0.91
CA ASP A 230 11.85 7.06 0.08
C ASP A 230 11.15 7.89 1.15
N LEU A 231 10.03 7.37 1.67
CA LEU A 231 9.31 7.97 2.78
C LEU A 231 10.12 7.78 4.06
N ALA A 232 10.29 8.86 4.82
CA ALA A 232 10.69 8.79 6.21
C ALA A 232 10.00 9.93 6.97
N ALA A 233 9.05 9.59 7.83
CA ALA A 233 8.24 10.50 8.62
C ALA A 233 8.56 10.42 10.12
N ILE A 234 9.79 9.99 10.47
CA ILE A 234 10.17 9.69 11.85
C ILE A 234 10.13 10.92 12.75
N ASP A 235 10.52 12.07 12.21
CA ASP A 235 10.55 13.37 12.87
C ASP A 235 9.18 14.05 12.98
N ILE A 236 8.15 13.53 12.29
CA ILE A 236 6.77 14.05 12.35
C ILE A 236 5.78 13.03 12.94
N VAL A 237 6.29 12.02 13.67
CA VAL A 237 5.46 11.04 14.40
C VAL A 237 4.49 11.74 15.37
N PRO A 238 4.90 12.74 16.19
CA PRO A 238 3.98 13.46 17.07
C PRO A 238 2.77 14.05 16.34
N GLU A 239 3.00 14.73 15.21
CA GLU A 239 1.96 15.37 14.41
C GLU A 239 0.98 14.36 13.80
N LEU A 240 1.48 13.17 13.45
CA LEU A 240 0.64 12.07 12.96
C LEU A 240 -0.25 11.49 14.07
N ILE A 241 0.30 11.30 15.29
CA ILE A 241 -0.50 10.89 16.46
C ILE A 241 -1.59 11.93 16.73
N GLU A 242 -1.24 13.21 16.73
CA GLU A 242 -2.19 14.32 16.93
C GLU A 242 -3.20 14.48 15.79
N ALA A 243 -2.88 14.02 14.58
CA ALA A 243 -3.81 13.95 13.46
C ALA A 243 -4.83 12.79 13.60
N GLY A 244 -4.66 11.92 14.60
CA GLY A 244 -5.54 10.78 14.88
C GLY A 244 -5.15 9.50 14.16
N VAL A 245 -3.88 9.34 13.75
CA VAL A 245 -3.36 8.07 13.24
C VAL A 245 -3.15 7.11 14.40
N GLU A 246 -3.68 5.89 14.27
CA GLU A 246 -3.58 4.85 15.30
C GLU A 246 -2.58 3.74 14.93
N SER A 247 -2.25 3.57 13.64
CA SER A 247 -1.27 2.58 13.19
C SER A 247 -0.24 3.17 12.22
N PHE A 248 1.04 2.98 12.57
CA PHE A 248 2.21 3.43 11.85
C PHE A 248 2.80 2.29 11.04
N LYS A 249 2.62 2.31 9.72
CA LYS A 249 3.05 1.21 8.85
C LYS A 249 4.41 1.44 8.21
N ILE A 250 5.28 0.46 8.37
CA ILE A 250 6.60 0.42 7.72
C ILE A 250 6.52 -0.42 6.44
N GLU A 251 6.90 0.14 5.28
CA GLU A 251 7.06 -0.62 4.04
C GLU A 251 8.42 -1.32 4.02
N GLY A 252 8.44 -2.64 3.79
CA GLY A 252 9.71 -3.36 3.75
C GLY A 252 9.67 -4.88 3.63
N ARG A 253 8.61 -5.51 3.10
CA ARG A 253 8.53 -6.99 3.03
C ARG A 253 9.63 -7.66 2.19
N LEU A 254 10.31 -6.91 1.33
CA LEU A 254 11.45 -7.37 0.52
C LEU A 254 12.81 -6.92 1.09
N LYS A 255 12.83 -6.40 2.32
CA LYS A 255 14.03 -5.88 2.98
C LYS A 255 14.62 -6.92 3.92
N SER A 256 15.87 -6.69 4.30
CA SER A 256 16.60 -7.59 5.20
C SER A 256 16.11 -7.48 6.64
N PRO A 257 16.36 -8.48 7.50
CA PRO A 257 16.01 -8.40 8.91
C PRO A 257 16.71 -7.23 9.64
N GLU A 258 17.91 -6.82 9.22
CA GLU A 258 18.60 -5.65 9.77
C GLU A 258 17.85 -4.35 9.45
N TYR A 259 17.30 -4.21 8.24
CA TYR A 259 16.43 -3.07 7.91
C TYR A 259 15.20 -3.04 8.81
N VAL A 260 14.55 -4.18 9.01
CA VAL A 260 13.36 -4.28 9.86
C VAL A 260 13.71 -3.91 11.30
N ALA A 261 14.76 -4.52 11.87
CA ALA A 261 15.24 -4.19 13.22
C ALA A 261 15.53 -2.70 13.38
N ASN A 262 16.26 -2.12 12.42
CA ASN A 262 16.67 -0.73 12.43
C ASN A 262 15.46 0.21 12.44
N VAL A 263 14.57 0.09 11.46
CA VAL A 263 13.41 0.99 11.35
C VAL A 263 12.47 0.81 12.54
N VAL A 264 12.15 -0.42 12.92
CA VAL A 264 11.22 -0.69 14.03
C VAL A 264 11.77 -0.12 15.34
N SER A 265 13.05 -0.33 15.66
CA SER A 265 13.61 0.16 16.92
C SER A 265 13.56 1.70 17.02
N LYS A 266 13.82 2.41 15.90
CA LYS A 266 13.79 3.88 15.87
C LYS A 266 12.37 4.42 16.00
N TYR A 267 11.43 3.90 15.22
CA TYR A 267 10.04 4.37 15.30
C TYR A 267 9.40 4.03 16.64
N ASN A 268 9.67 2.84 17.22
CA ASN A 268 9.18 2.52 18.56
C ASN A 268 9.69 3.53 19.60
N LYS A 269 10.99 3.87 19.54
CA LYS A 269 11.59 4.87 20.43
C LYS A 269 10.95 6.25 20.28
N GLU A 270 10.72 6.72 19.05
CA GLU A 270 10.09 8.03 18.85
C GLU A 270 8.61 8.06 19.28
N ILE A 271 7.89 6.94 19.14
CA ILE A 271 6.54 6.80 19.71
C ILE A 271 6.60 6.84 21.25
N ASP A 272 7.54 6.10 21.88
CA ASP A 272 7.68 6.07 23.34
C ASP A 272 8.00 7.47 23.90
N LYS A 273 8.93 8.20 23.26
CA LYS A 273 9.27 9.58 23.61
C LYS A 273 8.07 10.52 23.67
N TYR A 274 7.17 10.43 22.67
CA TYR A 274 5.95 11.24 22.64
C TYR A 274 5.10 11.05 23.92
N PHE A 275 4.93 9.80 24.38
CA PHE A 275 4.16 9.52 25.60
C PHE A 275 4.94 9.80 26.90
N GLU A 276 6.26 9.87 26.85
CA GLU A 276 7.12 10.33 27.95
C GLU A 276 7.18 11.87 28.06
N GLY A 277 6.61 12.59 27.09
CA GLY A 277 6.68 14.05 27.02
C GLY A 277 8.04 14.57 26.54
N ASP A 278 8.83 13.73 25.87
CA ASP A 278 10.10 14.09 25.25
C ASP A 278 9.86 14.59 23.82
N GLU A 279 10.01 15.90 23.62
CA GLU A 279 9.89 16.55 22.31
C GLU A 279 11.19 16.52 21.50
N THR A 280 12.24 15.83 21.98
CA THR A 280 13.47 15.67 21.19
C THR A 280 13.24 14.70 20.04
N GLY A 281 13.26 15.24 18.81
CA GLY A 281 13.19 14.42 17.61
C GLY A 281 14.36 13.44 17.44
N PRO A 282 14.39 12.68 16.34
CA PRO A 282 15.44 11.69 16.10
C PRO A 282 16.81 12.38 15.98
N SER A 283 17.83 11.77 16.58
CA SER A 283 19.19 12.27 16.49
C SER A 283 19.74 12.15 15.05
N LYS A 284 20.74 12.97 14.73
CA LYS A 284 21.44 12.87 13.44
C LYS A 284 22.01 11.47 13.17
N GLU A 285 22.46 10.78 14.22
CA GLU A 285 22.98 9.41 14.11
C GLU A 285 21.87 8.43 13.73
N GLU A 286 20.70 8.51 14.38
CA GLU A 286 19.55 7.65 14.06
C GLU A 286 19.08 7.85 12.62
N VAL A 287 18.98 9.10 12.16
CA VAL A 287 18.62 9.40 10.77
C VAL A 287 19.66 8.84 9.79
N ARG A 288 20.96 8.98 10.09
CA ARG A 288 22.04 8.39 9.27
C ARG A 288 21.96 6.86 9.25
N GLU A 289 21.68 6.21 10.36
CA GLU A 289 21.53 4.75 10.41
C GLU A 289 20.33 4.28 9.57
N LEU A 290 19.21 5.00 9.59
CA LEU A 290 18.08 4.72 8.71
C LEU A 290 18.47 4.87 7.22
N GLN A 291 19.17 5.95 6.87
CA GLN A 291 19.69 6.17 5.52
C GLN A 291 20.63 5.04 5.07
N GLN A 292 21.45 4.53 6.00
CA GLN A 292 22.43 3.48 5.76
C GLN A 292 21.79 2.13 5.39
N SER A 293 20.67 1.76 6.03
CA SER A 293 20.03 0.47 5.73
C SER A 293 19.39 0.45 4.35
N PHE A 294 18.64 1.50 3.97
CA PHE A 294 18.14 1.67 2.61
C PHE A 294 17.57 3.07 2.43
N SER A 295 18.08 3.84 1.46
CA SER A 295 17.45 5.11 1.08
C SER A 295 17.83 5.56 -0.33
N ARG A 296 16.86 6.11 -1.04
CA ARG A 296 17.02 6.89 -2.28
C ARG A 296 17.00 8.40 -2.00
N GLY A 297 17.52 8.77 -0.83
CA GLY A 297 17.14 10.01 -0.17
C GLY A 297 15.77 9.89 0.52
N PHE A 298 15.57 10.71 1.54
CA PHE A 298 14.32 10.76 2.30
C PHE A 298 13.47 11.97 1.93
N THR A 299 12.16 11.79 2.07
CA THR A 299 11.12 12.81 1.94
C THR A 299 9.97 12.45 2.85
N HIS A 300 9.17 13.45 3.25
CA HIS A 300 7.86 13.24 3.87
C HIS A 300 6.78 12.80 2.86
N GLY A 301 7.14 12.66 1.58
CA GLY A 301 6.19 12.37 0.51
C GLY A 301 5.21 13.52 0.37
N PHE A 302 3.94 13.27 0.68
CA PHE A 302 2.89 14.28 0.67
C PHE A 302 2.40 14.67 2.08
N LEU A 303 2.98 14.13 3.16
CA LEU A 303 2.48 14.31 4.54
C LEU A 303 2.47 15.79 4.96
N GLU A 304 3.43 16.60 4.52
CA GLU A 304 3.48 18.05 4.76
C GLU A 304 2.68 18.88 3.73
N GLY A 305 2.08 18.22 2.74
CA GLY A 305 1.42 18.83 1.59
C GLY A 305 2.18 18.63 0.29
N THR A 306 1.52 18.93 -0.83
CA THR A 306 2.09 18.74 -2.16
C THR A 306 3.24 19.71 -2.43
N ASN A 307 4.43 19.15 -2.60
CA ASN A 307 5.60 19.85 -3.15
C ASN A 307 6.23 18.98 -4.26
N ASN A 308 5.83 19.27 -5.49
CA ASN A 308 6.22 18.49 -6.66
C ASN A 308 7.74 18.49 -6.94
N LYS A 309 8.48 19.46 -6.39
CA LYS A 309 9.93 19.61 -6.56
C LYS A 309 10.76 18.74 -5.60
N GLN A 310 10.17 18.29 -4.49
CA GLN A 310 10.90 17.54 -3.46
C GLN A 310 10.72 16.02 -3.57
N LEU A 311 9.63 15.58 -4.19
CA LEU A 311 9.29 14.15 -4.28
C LEU A 311 10.28 13.36 -5.14
N VAL A 312 10.66 13.92 -6.29
CA VAL A 312 11.50 13.28 -7.30
C VAL A 312 12.77 14.11 -7.49
N GLU A 313 13.92 13.53 -7.17
CA GLU A 313 15.22 14.09 -7.57
C GLU A 313 15.58 13.69 -9.01
N GLY A 314 15.19 12.47 -9.41
CA GLY A 314 15.32 11.98 -10.78
C GLY A 314 16.75 11.66 -11.23
N THR A 315 17.74 11.76 -10.34
CA THR A 315 19.16 11.49 -10.62
C THR A 315 19.55 10.02 -10.49
N PHE A 316 18.81 9.21 -9.71
CA PHE A 316 19.06 7.76 -9.61
C PHE A 316 17.82 6.97 -9.17
N PRO A 317 17.70 5.67 -9.51
CA PRO A 317 16.54 4.86 -9.16
C PRO A 317 16.78 3.90 -7.98
N LYS A 318 18.03 3.75 -7.51
CA LYS A 318 18.50 2.75 -6.52
C LYS A 318 18.99 3.41 -5.23
N SER A 319 19.02 2.64 -4.15
CA SER A 319 19.53 3.11 -2.85
C SER A 319 20.99 3.57 -2.96
N ARG A 320 21.30 4.70 -2.32
CA ARG A 320 22.65 5.29 -2.27
C ARG A 320 23.33 5.13 -0.92
N GLY A 321 22.56 5.08 0.17
CA GLY A 321 23.09 5.10 1.53
C GLY A 321 23.40 6.53 1.99
N VAL A 322 24.45 6.71 2.79
CA VAL A 322 24.77 8.01 3.41
C VAL A 322 25.74 8.81 2.54
N TYR A 323 25.46 10.08 2.29
CA TYR A 323 26.38 10.94 1.55
C TYR A 323 27.65 11.24 2.36
N LEU A 324 28.83 11.03 1.75
CA LEU A 324 30.12 11.23 2.41
C LEU A 324 30.82 12.53 2.01
N GLY A 325 30.48 13.11 0.86
CA GLY A 325 31.14 14.30 0.32
C GLY A 325 31.50 14.14 -1.15
N LYS A 326 32.43 14.96 -1.64
CA LYS A 326 32.93 14.91 -3.04
C LYS A 326 34.40 14.52 -3.09
N VAL A 327 34.80 13.98 -4.24
CA VAL A 327 36.21 13.79 -4.61
C VAL A 327 36.85 15.17 -4.78
N GLU A 328 37.77 15.53 -3.89
CA GLU A 328 38.54 16.77 -4.00
C GLU A 328 39.82 16.60 -4.80
N LYS A 329 40.43 15.41 -4.70
CA LYS A 329 41.68 15.08 -5.40
C LYS A 329 41.85 13.57 -5.48
N ILE A 330 42.41 13.10 -6.59
CA ILE A 330 42.76 11.68 -6.77
C ILE A 330 44.28 11.53 -6.58
N LEU A 331 44.66 10.61 -5.69
CA LEU A 331 46.06 10.21 -5.46
C LEU A 331 46.32 8.89 -6.18
N ARG A 332 47.56 8.41 -6.13
CA ARG A 332 47.96 7.16 -6.79
C ARG A 332 47.19 5.93 -6.27
N ASP A 333 46.91 5.89 -4.97
CA ASP A 333 46.27 4.75 -4.28
C ASP A 333 45.06 5.16 -3.44
N ALA A 334 44.63 6.42 -3.51
CA ALA A 334 43.61 6.95 -2.61
C ALA A 334 42.83 8.11 -3.23
N VAL A 335 41.69 8.45 -2.61
CA VAL A 335 40.88 9.61 -2.94
C VAL A 335 40.81 10.56 -1.74
N VAL A 336 41.09 11.84 -1.96
CA VAL A 336 40.93 12.88 -0.95
C VAL A 336 39.49 13.35 -0.92
N CYS A 337 38.88 13.33 0.27
CA CYS A 337 37.52 13.79 0.52
C CYS A 337 37.44 14.55 1.84
N LYS A 338 36.65 15.62 1.88
CA LYS A 338 36.18 16.22 3.12
C LYS A 338 34.87 15.54 3.52
N LEU A 339 34.88 14.83 4.64
CA LEU A 339 33.74 14.04 5.09
C LEU A 339 32.56 14.90 5.54
N GLU A 340 31.37 14.53 5.10
CA GLU A 340 30.08 15.02 5.59
C GLU A 340 29.35 13.98 6.45
N ALA A 341 29.88 12.76 6.55
CA ALA A 341 29.44 11.74 7.48
C ALA A 341 30.61 10.84 7.92
N PRO A 342 30.51 10.15 9.07
CA PRO A 342 31.59 9.30 9.55
C PRO A 342 31.93 8.13 8.63
N LEU A 343 33.21 7.79 8.54
CA LEU A 343 33.72 6.69 7.70
C LEU A 343 34.77 5.88 8.45
N LYS A 344 34.69 4.55 8.36
CA LYS A 344 35.69 3.64 8.92
C LYS A 344 36.09 2.54 7.94
N ARG A 345 37.17 1.84 8.30
CA ARG A 345 37.67 0.68 7.56
C ARG A 345 36.60 -0.41 7.51
N GLY A 346 36.45 -1.03 6.34
CA GLY A 346 35.44 -2.06 6.05
C GLY A 346 34.09 -1.52 5.58
N ASP A 347 33.83 -0.22 5.66
CA ASP A 347 32.63 0.38 5.10
C ASP A 347 32.58 0.21 3.57
N GLY A 348 31.38 0.10 3.01
CA GLY A 348 31.16 0.11 1.56
C GLY A 348 31.03 1.53 1.05
N ILE A 349 31.62 1.82 -0.11
CA ILE A 349 31.50 3.12 -0.79
C ILE A 349 31.21 2.98 -2.28
N VAL A 350 30.62 4.01 -2.87
CA VAL A 350 30.46 4.16 -4.33
C VAL A 350 30.76 5.61 -4.74
N PHE A 351 31.39 5.76 -5.92
CA PHE A 351 31.66 7.02 -6.59
C PHE A 351 30.62 7.24 -7.70
N ASP A 352 29.93 8.38 -7.64
CA ASP A 352 28.86 8.79 -8.55
C ASP A 352 29.30 10.02 -9.36
N ALA A 353 29.52 9.79 -10.65
CA ALA A 353 30.02 10.79 -11.60
C ALA A 353 28.92 11.71 -12.20
N GLY A 354 27.68 11.63 -11.70
CA GLY A 354 26.58 12.46 -12.20
C GLY A 354 25.95 11.99 -13.52
N ASP A 355 26.25 10.77 -13.95
CA ASP A 355 25.62 10.14 -15.11
C ASP A 355 25.10 8.75 -14.72
N PRO A 356 23.81 8.65 -14.38
CA PRO A 356 23.24 7.40 -13.86
C PRO A 356 23.02 6.34 -14.94
N THR A 357 23.35 6.63 -16.20
CA THR A 357 23.31 5.65 -17.30
C THR A 357 24.63 4.86 -17.40
N LYS A 358 25.70 5.33 -16.76
CA LYS A 358 27.03 4.70 -16.76
C LYS A 358 27.24 3.78 -15.56
N LYS A 359 28.17 2.83 -15.71
CA LYS A 359 28.59 1.96 -14.61
C LYS A 359 29.41 2.75 -13.59
N GLU A 360 29.05 2.64 -12.33
CA GLU A 360 29.74 3.30 -11.22
C GLU A 360 30.87 2.44 -10.64
N GLU A 361 31.81 3.09 -9.96
CA GLU A 361 32.91 2.45 -9.24
C GLU A 361 32.56 2.36 -7.75
N GLY A 362 32.66 1.18 -7.15
CA GLY A 362 32.32 0.97 -5.74
C GLY A 362 33.02 -0.23 -5.14
N GLY A 363 33.26 -0.18 -3.82
CA GLY A 363 34.16 -1.11 -3.15
C GLY A 363 34.16 -0.96 -1.64
N ARG A 364 35.07 -1.69 -0.98
CA ARG A 364 35.31 -1.57 0.47
C ARG A 364 36.41 -0.55 0.76
N VAL A 365 36.28 0.16 1.87
CA VAL A 365 37.35 1.01 2.41
C VAL A 365 38.38 0.12 3.09
N TYR A 366 39.58 0.00 2.49
CA TYR A 366 40.67 -0.79 3.06
C TYR A 366 41.38 -0.05 4.18
N ASP A 367 41.63 1.25 3.97
CA ASP A 367 42.31 2.12 4.93
C ASP A 367 41.81 3.57 4.84
N VAL A 368 41.99 4.31 5.93
CA VAL A 368 41.69 5.75 6.01
C VAL A 368 42.93 6.46 6.53
N ARG A 369 43.38 7.52 5.85
CA ARG A 369 44.57 8.29 6.26
C ARG A 369 44.22 9.78 6.43
N VAL A 370 44.97 10.46 7.28
CA VAL A 370 44.97 11.92 7.42
C VAL A 370 46.40 12.40 7.18
N SER A 371 46.61 13.20 6.14
CA SER A 371 47.93 13.70 5.75
C SER A 371 48.97 12.57 5.59
N GLY A 372 48.59 11.49 4.91
CA GLY A 372 49.41 10.29 4.70
C GLY A 372 49.58 9.36 5.90
N ALA A 373 49.17 9.74 7.12
CA ALA A 373 49.23 8.89 8.30
C ALA A 373 47.93 8.11 8.49
N LYS A 374 48.04 6.80 8.76
CA LYS A 374 46.87 5.94 9.00
C LYS A 374 46.08 6.43 10.22
N LEU A 375 44.76 6.51 10.06
CA LEU A 375 43.82 6.82 11.14
C LEU A 375 43.32 5.50 11.77
N GLU A 376 43.47 5.38 13.09
CA GLU A 376 42.85 4.30 13.85
C GLU A 376 41.44 4.72 14.30
N GLY A 377 40.47 3.81 14.19
CA GLY A 377 39.07 4.09 14.53
C GLY A 377 38.25 4.68 13.37
N GLU A 378 37.22 5.44 13.72
CA GLU A 378 36.28 6.06 12.78
C GLU A 378 36.67 7.52 12.52
N ALA A 379 36.72 7.91 11.24
CA ALA A 379 36.90 9.29 10.85
C ALA A 379 35.59 10.05 11.08
N ALA A 380 35.66 11.11 11.88
CA ALA A 380 34.52 11.99 12.17
C ALA A 380 34.14 12.88 10.98
N GLU A 381 32.87 13.31 10.99
CA GLU A 381 32.34 14.35 10.10
C GLU A 381 33.21 15.62 10.15
N GLY A 382 33.43 16.25 8.99
CA GLY A 382 34.24 17.46 8.82
C GLY A 382 35.73 17.23 8.60
N LEU A 383 36.24 16.02 8.86
CA LEU A 383 37.65 15.69 8.61
C LEU A 383 37.94 15.55 7.12
N ARG A 384 39.12 16.07 6.72
CA ARG A 384 39.67 15.83 5.38
C ARG A 384 40.56 14.59 5.43
N ILE A 385 40.18 13.57 4.69
CA ILE A 385 40.83 12.25 4.72
C ILE A 385 41.27 11.79 3.33
N GLU A 386 42.14 10.81 3.30
CA GLU A 386 42.48 9.99 2.14
C GLU A 386 41.81 8.62 2.30
N ILE A 387 40.86 8.31 1.42
CA ILE A 387 40.16 7.03 1.38
C ILE A 387 40.97 6.08 0.50
N VAL A 388 41.44 4.98 1.06
CA VAL A 388 42.16 3.92 0.34
C VAL A 388 41.18 2.79 0.04
N PRO A 389 40.74 2.60 -1.21
CA PRO A 389 39.84 1.52 -1.56
C PRO A 389 40.53 0.15 -1.58
N GLY A 390 39.73 -0.92 -1.53
CA GLY A 390 40.20 -2.30 -1.68
C GLY A 390 40.95 -2.50 -3.01
N ARG A 391 41.98 -3.38 -2.99
CA ARG A 391 42.76 -3.70 -4.20
C ARG A 391 41.85 -4.36 -5.24
N ASN A 392 41.77 -3.78 -6.43
CA ASN A 392 40.91 -4.18 -7.55
C ASN A 392 39.40 -3.97 -7.34
N ASP A 393 38.98 -3.37 -6.23
CA ASP A 393 37.57 -3.03 -6.03
C ASP A 393 37.15 -1.84 -6.91
N ILE A 394 38.06 -0.86 -7.06
CA ILE A 394 37.79 0.43 -7.70
C ILE A 394 38.89 0.78 -8.69
N ASP A 395 38.51 1.08 -9.92
CA ASP A 395 39.41 1.67 -10.93
C ASP A 395 39.44 3.19 -10.77
N LEU A 396 40.49 3.70 -10.12
CA LEU A 396 40.68 5.13 -9.88
C LEU A 396 40.80 5.97 -11.17
N ASN A 397 41.07 5.35 -12.33
CA ASN A 397 41.09 6.08 -13.61
C ASN A 397 39.68 6.46 -14.10
N ARG A 398 38.64 5.85 -13.53
CA ARG A 398 37.23 6.11 -13.85
C ARG A 398 36.57 7.09 -12.87
N VAL A 399 37.30 7.48 -11.83
CA VAL A 399 36.87 8.47 -10.83
C VAL A 399 37.40 9.85 -11.24
N HIS A 400 36.62 10.90 -11.02
CA HIS A 400 36.98 12.28 -11.36
C HIS A 400 36.83 13.22 -10.16
N GLU A 401 37.58 14.32 -10.17
CA GLU A 401 37.36 15.40 -9.20
C GLU A 401 35.94 15.95 -9.36
N GLY A 402 35.24 16.10 -8.24
CA GLY A 402 33.84 16.49 -8.20
C GLY A 402 32.84 15.34 -8.09
N ASP A 403 33.25 14.09 -8.34
CA ASP A 403 32.39 12.91 -8.16
C ASP A 403 31.84 12.85 -6.73
N ARG A 404 30.58 12.48 -6.59
CA ARG A 404 29.91 12.31 -5.29
C ARG A 404 30.30 10.97 -4.68
N ILE A 405 30.55 10.93 -3.37
CA ILE A 405 30.89 9.71 -2.65
C ILE A 405 29.75 9.35 -1.70
N TRP A 406 29.31 8.10 -1.74
CA TRP A 406 28.26 7.57 -0.87
C TRP A 406 28.73 6.35 -0.09
N LYS A 407 28.35 6.24 1.18
CA LYS A 407 28.54 5.07 2.03
C LYS A 407 27.38 4.09 1.84
N THR A 408 27.67 2.94 1.22
CA THR A 408 26.66 1.97 0.78
C THR A 408 26.39 0.85 1.80
N SER A 409 27.27 0.62 2.76
CA SER A 409 27.03 -0.34 3.85
C SER A 409 27.93 -0.10 5.07
N ASP A 410 27.46 -0.50 6.25
CA ASP A 410 28.21 -0.48 7.52
C ASP A 410 28.10 -1.85 8.24
N PRO A 411 29.08 -2.74 8.10
CA PRO A 411 29.03 -4.07 8.72
C PRO A 411 29.01 -4.06 10.26
N ALA A 412 29.44 -2.97 10.90
CA ALA A 412 29.38 -2.85 12.36
C ALA A 412 27.94 -2.57 12.81
N LEU A 413 27.22 -1.71 12.07
CA LEU A 413 25.79 -1.48 12.28
C LEU A 413 24.99 -2.78 12.11
N ASP A 414 25.23 -3.52 11.02
CA ASP A 414 24.53 -4.78 10.73
C ASP A 414 24.69 -5.81 11.86
N ARG A 415 25.91 -5.99 12.36
CA ARG A 415 26.17 -6.90 13.50
C ARG A 415 25.44 -6.47 14.77
N ARG A 416 25.39 -5.18 15.06
CA ARG A 416 24.66 -4.65 16.22
C ARG A 416 23.16 -4.90 16.09
N LEU A 417 22.61 -4.72 14.88
CA LEU A 417 21.20 -4.97 14.59
C LEU A 417 20.87 -6.47 14.68
N ARG A 418 21.71 -7.36 14.13
CA ARG A 418 21.52 -8.82 14.28
C ARG A 418 21.49 -9.28 15.73
N ALA A 419 22.41 -8.78 16.54
CA ALA A 419 22.48 -9.10 17.97
C ALA A 419 21.21 -8.71 18.75
N SER A 420 20.36 -7.82 18.22
CA SER A 420 19.08 -7.47 18.86
C SER A 420 18.02 -8.58 18.79
N PHE A 421 18.08 -9.48 17.79
CA PHE A 421 17.06 -10.51 17.58
C PHE A 421 17.62 -11.94 17.55
N GLU A 422 18.92 -12.12 17.36
CA GLU A 422 19.63 -13.39 17.50
C GLU A 422 20.03 -13.62 18.98
N THR A 423 19.04 -13.79 19.85
CA THR A 423 19.24 -13.99 21.29
C THR A 423 18.36 -15.12 21.82
N GLU A 424 18.86 -15.84 22.83
CA GLU A 424 18.10 -16.86 23.57
C GLU A 424 17.23 -16.27 24.68
N LYS A 425 17.41 -14.98 24.99
CA LYS A 425 16.59 -14.29 25.99
C LYS A 425 15.23 -13.91 25.42
N PRO A 426 14.17 -13.89 26.25
CA PRO A 426 12.87 -13.33 25.87
C PRO A 426 13.02 -11.91 25.31
N TYR A 427 12.38 -11.66 24.15
CA TYR A 427 12.38 -10.34 23.52
C TYR A 427 11.67 -9.27 24.36
N ARG A 428 10.62 -9.67 25.07
CA ARG A 428 9.82 -8.79 25.94
C ARG A 428 9.34 -9.57 27.15
N THR A 429 9.16 -8.87 28.27
CA THR A 429 8.52 -9.42 29.47
C THR A 429 7.20 -8.72 29.76
N PHE A 430 6.25 -9.47 30.34
CA PHE A 430 4.91 -9.00 30.70
C PHE A 430 4.73 -8.95 32.22
N PRO A 431 4.03 -7.92 32.72
CA PRO A 431 3.75 -7.81 34.15
C PRO A 431 2.81 -8.92 34.62
N LEU A 432 3.20 -9.59 35.72
CA LEU A 432 2.38 -10.56 36.43
C LEU A 432 1.91 -10.01 37.77
N ALA A 433 0.62 -10.18 38.03
CA ALA A 433 0.03 -10.05 39.36
C ALA A 433 -0.17 -11.45 39.96
N VAL A 434 0.29 -11.65 41.19
CA VAL A 434 0.21 -12.94 41.88
C VAL A 434 -0.49 -12.78 43.22
N SER A 435 -1.53 -13.57 43.46
CA SER A 435 -2.22 -13.62 44.76
C SER A 435 -2.02 -14.99 45.40
N VAL A 436 -1.59 -15.00 46.66
CA VAL A 436 -1.23 -16.22 47.40
C VAL A 436 -2.17 -16.39 48.59
N PHE A 437 -2.79 -17.57 48.72
CA PHE A 437 -3.75 -17.89 49.77
C PHE A 437 -3.41 -19.22 50.43
N GLY A 438 -3.60 -19.31 51.75
CA GLY A 438 -3.32 -20.55 52.47
C GLY A 438 -3.51 -20.45 53.97
N GLN A 439 -3.72 -21.59 54.61
CA GLN A 439 -3.80 -21.75 56.06
C GLN A 439 -3.29 -23.15 56.45
N GLU A 440 -2.91 -23.33 57.70
CA GLU A 440 -2.43 -24.63 58.22
C GLU A 440 -3.39 -25.77 57.87
N GLY A 441 -2.85 -26.89 57.39
CA GLY A 441 -3.60 -28.10 57.02
C GLY A 441 -4.27 -28.04 55.64
N VAL A 442 -4.16 -26.92 54.90
CA VAL A 442 -4.72 -26.75 53.55
C VAL A 442 -3.58 -26.50 52.56
N PRO A 443 -3.66 -27.02 51.32
CA PRO A 443 -2.72 -26.65 50.26
C PRO A 443 -2.60 -25.14 50.06
N LEU A 444 -1.39 -24.69 49.74
CA LEU A 444 -1.14 -23.34 49.28
C LEU A 444 -1.79 -23.17 47.91
N ARG A 445 -2.58 -22.13 47.72
CA ARG A 445 -3.14 -21.77 46.42
C ARG A 445 -2.52 -20.47 45.93
N THR A 446 -2.06 -20.47 44.70
CA THR A 446 -1.52 -19.29 44.02
C THR A 446 -2.35 -18.99 42.77
N ILE A 447 -2.69 -17.72 42.57
CA ILE A 447 -3.42 -17.21 41.41
C ILE A 447 -2.48 -16.29 40.67
N TRP A 448 -2.27 -16.53 39.37
CA TRP A 448 -1.32 -15.79 38.54
C TRP A 448 -2.06 -15.17 37.38
N THR A 449 -1.93 -13.85 37.22
CA THR A 449 -2.62 -13.08 36.19
C THR A 449 -1.62 -12.39 35.30
N ASP A 450 -1.67 -12.70 34.00
CA ASP A 450 -1.07 -11.90 32.96
C ASP A 450 -1.86 -10.61 32.82
N VAL A 451 -1.33 -9.51 33.36
CA VAL A 451 -2.06 -8.24 33.43
C VAL A 451 -2.35 -7.68 32.04
N ARG A 452 -1.47 -7.96 31.06
CA ARG A 452 -1.64 -7.44 29.69
C ARG A 452 -2.66 -8.26 28.90
N LYS A 453 -2.63 -9.60 29.00
CA LYS A 453 -3.59 -10.46 28.30
C LYS A 453 -4.93 -10.60 29.06
N GLY A 454 -4.95 -10.32 30.36
CA GLY A 454 -6.11 -10.53 31.23
C GLY A 454 -6.40 -12.01 31.50
N THR A 455 -5.41 -12.88 31.33
CA THR A 455 -5.57 -14.33 31.56
C THR A 455 -5.09 -14.70 32.95
N THR A 456 -5.85 -15.56 33.63
CA THR A 456 -5.55 -16.01 35.00
C THR A 456 -5.48 -17.53 35.07
N VAL A 457 -4.48 -18.04 35.79
CA VAL A 457 -4.35 -19.47 36.14
C VAL A 457 -4.26 -19.62 37.65
N ALA A 458 -4.69 -20.78 38.17
CA ALA A 458 -4.57 -21.10 39.59
C ALA A 458 -3.83 -22.42 39.75
N VAL A 459 -2.84 -22.43 40.65
CA VAL A 459 -2.01 -23.61 40.95
C VAL A 459 -2.03 -23.86 42.45
N GLU A 460 -2.22 -25.11 42.84
CA GLU A 460 -2.24 -25.57 44.23
C GLU A 460 -0.99 -26.41 44.54
N SER A 461 -0.54 -26.36 45.79
CA SER A 461 0.54 -27.23 46.24
C SER A 461 0.07 -28.68 46.35
N GLU A 462 0.95 -29.63 46.06
CA GLU A 462 0.67 -31.07 46.20
C GLU A 462 0.58 -31.51 47.66
N MET A 463 1.03 -30.67 48.58
CA MET A 463 1.03 -30.91 50.02
C MET A 463 0.34 -29.78 50.79
N PRO A 464 -0.27 -30.07 51.94
CA PRO A 464 -0.83 -29.04 52.80
C PRO A 464 0.26 -28.17 53.43
N LEU A 465 -0.12 -26.95 53.81
CA LEU A 465 0.73 -26.06 54.59
C LEU A 465 0.90 -26.57 56.02
N GLU A 466 2.14 -26.59 56.48
CA GLU A 466 2.50 -26.96 57.85
C GLU A 466 2.73 -25.71 58.70
N ARG A 467 2.66 -25.85 60.03
CA ARG A 467 3.03 -24.77 60.94
C ARG A 467 4.55 -24.55 60.92
N ALA A 468 4.97 -23.30 60.75
CA ALA A 468 6.36 -22.92 60.74
C ALA A 468 6.96 -22.88 62.15
N GLU A 469 8.01 -23.66 62.41
CA GLU A 469 8.69 -23.66 63.72
C GLU A 469 9.71 -22.51 63.88
N LYS A 470 10.24 -21.97 62.77
CA LYS A 470 11.32 -20.95 62.80
C LYS A 470 11.08 -19.77 61.87
N ARG A 471 10.80 -20.04 60.60
CA ARG A 471 10.67 -19.00 59.55
C ARG A 471 9.37 -19.23 58.77
N PRO A 472 8.28 -18.51 59.08
CA PRO A 472 7.04 -18.61 58.33
C PRO A 472 7.20 -18.07 56.90
N LEU A 473 6.31 -18.50 56.01
CA LEU A 473 6.12 -17.91 54.69
C LEU A 473 5.66 -16.46 54.85
N GLY A 474 6.58 -15.54 54.59
CA GLY A 474 6.32 -14.11 54.55
C GLY A 474 6.34 -13.56 53.13
N HIS A 475 5.90 -12.31 52.98
CA HIS A 475 5.91 -11.59 51.71
C HIS A 475 7.29 -11.60 51.04
N GLU A 476 8.37 -11.38 51.79
CA GLU A 476 9.74 -11.39 51.26
C GLU A 476 10.13 -12.73 50.62
N VAL A 477 9.83 -13.85 51.30
CA VAL A 477 10.15 -15.20 50.79
C VAL A 477 9.33 -15.51 49.54
N LEU A 478 8.04 -15.16 49.55
CA LEU A 478 7.17 -15.36 48.39
C LEU A 478 7.61 -14.50 47.20
N SER A 479 7.90 -13.21 47.42
CA SER A 479 8.41 -12.31 46.38
C SER A 479 9.72 -12.84 45.78
N GLU A 480 10.66 -13.29 46.63
CA GLU A 480 11.93 -13.85 46.17
C GLU A 480 11.75 -15.16 45.38
N GLN A 481 10.91 -16.09 45.83
CA GLN A 481 10.78 -17.40 45.17
C GLN A 481 9.88 -17.35 43.92
N LEU A 482 8.75 -16.64 44.00
CA LEU A 482 7.79 -16.51 42.92
C LEU A 482 8.26 -15.50 41.86
N GLY A 483 9.06 -14.50 42.25
CA GLY A 483 9.66 -13.50 41.36
C GLY A 483 10.89 -13.98 40.58
N ARG A 484 11.38 -15.21 40.78
CA ARG A 484 12.45 -15.83 39.98
C ARG A 484 11.93 -16.26 38.60
N LEU A 485 11.61 -15.27 37.78
CA LEU A 485 11.02 -15.40 36.44
C LEU A 485 12.05 -15.15 35.32
N GLY A 486 13.34 -15.13 35.66
CA GLY A 486 14.41 -14.96 34.67
C GLY A 486 14.35 -16.04 33.57
N GLY A 487 14.40 -15.60 32.31
CA GLY A 487 14.27 -16.48 31.14
C GLY A 487 12.84 -16.79 30.71
N THR A 488 11.83 -16.39 31.49
CA THR A 488 10.41 -16.51 31.12
C THR A 488 9.91 -15.23 30.45
N LEU A 489 8.71 -15.28 29.86
CA LEU A 489 8.05 -14.09 29.31
C LEU A 489 7.56 -13.09 30.36
N TYR A 490 7.86 -13.29 31.64
CA TYR A 490 7.18 -12.58 32.72
C TYR A 490 8.13 -11.87 33.68
N ARG A 491 7.61 -10.79 34.27
CA ARG A 491 8.21 -10.13 35.44
C ARG A 491 7.15 -9.97 36.52
N LEU A 492 7.53 -10.19 37.77
CA LEU A 492 6.62 -9.99 38.89
C LEU A 492 6.40 -8.48 39.08
N ASP A 493 5.16 -8.05 38.98
CA ASP A 493 4.76 -6.64 39.09
C ASP A 493 4.01 -6.40 40.41
N GLN A 494 3.10 -7.31 40.77
CA GLN A 494 2.30 -7.23 41.99
C GLN A 494 2.26 -8.58 42.71
N LEU A 495 2.33 -8.54 44.04
CA LEU A 495 2.19 -9.71 44.91
C LEU A 495 1.24 -9.39 46.07
N GLU A 496 0.16 -10.15 46.18
CA GLU A 496 -0.78 -10.11 47.30
C GLU A 496 -0.67 -11.39 48.13
N VAL A 497 -0.62 -11.26 49.44
CA VAL A 497 -0.42 -12.40 50.36
C VAL A 497 -1.54 -12.44 51.39
N GLY A 498 -2.40 -13.46 51.27
CA GLY A 498 -3.51 -13.78 52.17
C GLY A 498 -3.29 -15.09 52.91
N LEU A 499 -2.22 -15.18 53.71
CA LEU A 499 -1.93 -16.34 54.55
C LEU A 499 -2.54 -16.19 55.95
N LYS A 500 -3.09 -17.28 56.51
CA LYS A 500 -3.58 -17.33 57.90
C LYS A 500 -2.67 -18.22 58.75
N GLY A 501 -2.06 -17.62 59.77
CA GLY A 501 -1.13 -18.28 60.68
C GLY A 501 0.31 -18.34 60.16
N ASP A 502 1.21 -18.80 61.02
CA ASP A 502 2.63 -18.98 60.69
C ASP A 502 2.81 -20.31 59.95
N VAL A 503 2.66 -20.28 58.63
CA VAL A 503 2.68 -21.48 57.77
C VAL A 503 3.98 -21.62 56.97
N ILE A 504 4.33 -22.83 56.53
CA ILE A 504 5.48 -23.11 55.68
C ILE A 504 5.15 -24.16 54.60
N VAL A 505 5.85 -24.05 53.47
CA VAL A 505 5.91 -25.05 52.40
C VAL A 505 7.36 -25.13 51.90
N PRO A 506 7.85 -26.29 51.44
CA PRO A 506 9.19 -26.37 50.86
C PRO A 506 9.40 -25.40 49.69
N LYS A 507 10.56 -24.75 49.62
CA LYS A 507 10.90 -23.87 48.47
C LYS A 507 10.85 -24.60 47.12
N SER A 508 11.15 -25.91 47.11
CA SER A 508 11.00 -26.76 45.92
C SER A 508 9.57 -26.78 45.40
N GLU A 509 8.59 -26.74 46.30
CA GLU A 509 7.18 -26.73 45.95
C GLU A 509 6.76 -25.38 45.37
N LEU A 510 7.19 -24.26 45.96
CA LEU A 510 7.00 -22.93 45.35
C LEU A 510 7.61 -22.84 43.94
N ASN A 511 8.77 -23.45 43.73
CA ASN A 511 9.42 -23.51 42.42
C ASN A 511 8.66 -24.41 41.41
N ARG A 512 8.04 -25.50 41.87
CA ARG A 512 7.15 -26.35 41.05
C ARG A 512 5.92 -25.54 40.63
N MET A 513 5.20 -24.98 41.60
CA MET A 513 3.98 -24.19 41.37
C MET A 513 4.24 -22.99 40.45
N ARG A 514 5.35 -22.26 40.63
CA ARG A 514 5.74 -21.16 39.73
C ARG A 514 5.94 -21.66 38.30
N ARG A 515 6.68 -22.75 38.11
CA ARG A 515 6.95 -23.29 36.76
C ARG A 515 5.66 -23.74 36.08
N GLU A 516 4.81 -24.44 36.82
CA GLU A 516 3.49 -24.87 36.34
C GLU A 516 2.61 -23.68 35.95
N ALA A 517 2.55 -22.64 36.78
CA ALA A 517 1.76 -21.44 36.48
C ALA A 517 2.28 -20.70 35.24
N VAL A 518 3.60 -20.55 35.11
CA VAL A 518 4.23 -19.93 33.94
C VAL A 518 3.93 -20.74 32.68
N GLU A 519 4.10 -22.06 32.72
CA GLU A 519 3.82 -22.95 31.58
C GLU A 519 2.35 -22.85 31.12
N GLN A 520 1.41 -22.86 32.06
CA GLN A 520 -0.01 -22.69 31.75
C GLN A 520 -0.31 -21.30 31.15
N LEU A 521 0.28 -20.23 31.69
CA LEU A 521 0.10 -18.88 31.16
C LEU A 521 0.70 -18.73 29.75
N GLU A 522 1.90 -19.28 29.50
CA GLU A 522 2.53 -19.27 28.18
C GLU A 522 1.67 -20.01 27.14
N ALA A 523 1.17 -21.21 27.48
CA ALA A 523 0.25 -21.95 26.62
C ALA A 523 -1.03 -21.14 26.31
N MET A 524 -1.59 -20.44 27.30
CA MET A 524 -2.75 -19.57 27.09
C MET A 524 -2.42 -18.35 26.21
N ARG A 525 -1.17 -17.85 26.21
CA ARG A 525 -0.77 -16.75 25.32
C ARG A 525 -0.75 -17.17 23.86
N GLU A 526 -0.41 -18.41 23.57
CA GLU A 526 -0.34 -18.99 22.21
C GLU A 526 -1.70 -19.37 21.63
N LEU A 527 -2.77 -19.40 22.44
CA LEU A 527 -4.10 -19.76 21.96
C LEU A 527 -4.66 -18.70 20.97
N PRO A 528 -5.17 -19.15 19.80
CA PRO A 528 -5.73 -18.26 18.80
C PRO A 528 -7.08 -17.66 19.23
N PRO A 529 -7.43 -16.45 18.76
CA PRO A 529 -8.79 -15.95 18.84
C PRO A 529 -9.77 -16.87 18.10
N LYS A 530 -11.03 -16.88 18.53
CA LYS A 530 -12.10 -17.68 17.92
C LYS A 530 -13.06 -16.76 17.19
N TYR A 531 -13.26 -17.02 15.90
CA TYR A 531 -14.24 -16.34 15.06
C TYR A 531 -15.37 -17.30 14.66
N ILE A 532 -16.54 -16.76 14.31
CA ILE A 532 -17.64 -17.54 13.75
C ILE A 532 -17.25 -17.95 12.34
N LYS A 533 -17.30 -19.26 12.04
CA LYS A 533 -17.04 -19.79 10.69
C LYS A 533 -18.27 -20.52 10.16
N ARG A 534 -18.73 -20.13 8.97
CA ARG A 534 -19.86 -20.71 8.24
C ARG A 534 -19.35 -21.43 7.00
N GLN A 535 -20.03 -22.50 6.63
CA GLN A 535 -19.84 -23.14 5.33
C GLN A 535 -20.66 -22.39 4.29
N ILE A 536 -20.02 -22.03 3.18
CA ILE A 536 -20.66 -21.32 2.07
C ILE A 536 -20.29 -21.98 0.75
N ASP A 537 -21.12 -21.75 -0.27
CA ASP A 537 -20.75 -21.93 -1.67
C ASP A 537 -20.35 -20.55 -2.22
N GLU A 538 -19.10 -20.42 -2.66
CA GLU A 538 -18.58 -19.16 -3.20
C GLU A 538 -19.31 -18.66 -4.44
N PHE A 539 -20.09 -19.49 -5.15
CA PHE A 539 -20.86 -19.11 -6.34
C PHE A 539 -22.37 -19.05 -6.10
N ALA A 540 -22.84 -19.10 -4.85
CA ALA A 540 -24.26 -19.10 -4.53
C ALA A 540 -25.03 -17.87 -5.04
N ASP A 541 -24.36 -16.72 -5.17
CA ASP A 541 -24.91 -15.46 -5.69
C ASP A 541 -24.48 -15.16 -7.14
N ALA A 542 -23.91 -16.14 -7.85
CA ALA A 542 -23.57 -16.02 -9.26
C ALA A 542 -24.83 -16.03 -10.14
N PHE A 543 -24.79 -15.22 -11.20
CA PHE A 543 -25.78 -15.28 -12.27
C PHE A 543 -25.45 -16.43 -13.22
N ASP A 544 -26.41 -17.30 -13.54
CA ASP A 544 -26.19 -18.39 -14.50
C ASP A 544 -26.50 -17.91 -15.92
N SER A 545 -25.47 -17.50 -16.66
CA SER A 545 -25.62 -17.05 -18.06
C SER A 545 -25.98 -18.19 -19.01
N ASP A 546 -25.49 -19.40 -18.74
CA ASP A 546 -25.67 -20.56 -19.62
C ASP A 546 -27.12 -21.07 -19.58
N ALA A 547 -27.79 -20.93 -18.44
CA ALA A 547 -29.20 -21.25 -18.29
C ALA A 547 -30.16 -20.21 -18.91
N ALA A 548 -29.70 -18.99 -19.20
CA ALA A 548 -30.57 -17.84 -19.47
C ALA A 548 -30.72 -17.44 -20.96
N ASP A 549 -30.11 -18.17 -21.91
CA ASP A 549 -30.08 -17.86 -23.36
C ASP A 549 -29.89 -16.35 -23.62
N VAL A 550 -28.74 -15.84 -23.17
CA VAL A 550 -28.50 -14.39 -23.03
C VAL A 550 -28.00 -13.72 -24.32
N SER A 551 -27.89 -14.45 -25.43
CA SER A 551 -27.28 -13.96 -26.67
C SER A 551 -27.91 -12.65 -27.17
N VAL A 552 -27.07 -11.73 -27.64
CA VAL A 552 -27.48 -10.37 -28.01
C VAL A 552 -27.44 -10.20 -29.52
N GLN A 553 -28.53 -9.68 -30.10
CA GLN A 553 -28.55 -9.32 -31.52
C GLN A 553 -27.81 -7.99 -31.76
N PRO A 554 -27.14 -7.80 -32.91
CA PRO A 554 -26.46 -6.54 -33.24
C PRO A 554 -27.30 -5.28 -33.05
N SER A 555 -28.61 -5.34 -33.35
CA SER A 555 -29.54 -4.21 -33.19
C SER A 555 -29.78 -3.80 -31.73
N GLU A 556 -29.48 -4.67 -30.77
CA GLU A 556 -29.62 -4.40 -29.34
C GLU A 556 -28.33 -3.78 -28.74
N VAL A 557 -27.24 -3.79 -29.51
CA VAL A 557 -25.92 -3.33 -29.06
C VAL A 557 -25.83 -1.81 -29.04
N LYS A 558 -25.51 -1.28 -27.86
CA LYS A 558 -25.29 0.13 -27.60
C LYS A 558 -23.81 0.45 -27.63
N LEU A 559 -23.48 1.52 -28.34
CA LEU A 559 -22.14 2.08 -28.39
C LEU A 559 -22.13 3.41 -27.64
N THR A 560 -21.24 3.52 -26.66
CA THR A 560 -20.93 4.72 -25.89
C THR A 560 -19.57 5.26 -26.33
N ALA A 561 -19.41 6.59 -26.39
CA ALA A 561 -18.12 7.21 -26.63
C ALA A 561 -17.68 8.07 -25.44
N LEU A 562 -16.44 7.87 -24.97
CA LEU A 562 -15.81 8.75 -23.99
C LEU A 562 -14.95 9.78 -24.71
N CYS A 563 -15.29 11.05 -24.51
CA CYS A 563 -14.66 12.21 -25.12
C CYS A 563 -13.93 13.03 -24.05
N ARG A 564 -12.70 13.44 -24.36
CA ARG A 564 -11.83 14.28 -23.54
C ARG A 564 -11.72 15.72 -24.04
N THR A 565 -12.32 16.01 -25.19
CA THR A 565 -12.45 17.39 -25.72
C THR A 565 -13.86 17.68 -26.24
N LEU A 566 -14.24 18.96 -26.26
CA LEU A 566 -15.49 19.40 -26.88
C LEU A 566 -15.54 19.13 -28.39
N GLU A 567 -14.38 19.12 -29.06
CA GLU A 567 -14.29 18.76 -30.48
C GLU A 567 -14.72 17.31 -30.71
N GLN A 568 -14.24 16.39 -29.88
CA GLN A 568 -14.65 14.99 -29.93
C GLN A 568 -16.15 14.85 -29.66
N VAL A 569 -16.71 15.55 -28.66
CA VAL A 569 -18.18 15.55 -28.42
C VAL A 569 -18.94 15.99 -29.67
N LYS A 570 -18.51 17.10 -30.32
CA LYS A 570 -19.13 17.61 -31.56
C LYS A 570 -19.00 16.65 -32.75
N ALA A 571 -17.97 15.83 -32.79
CA ALA A 571 -17.84 14.76 -33.77
C ALA A 571 -18.81 13.61 -33.45
N VAL A 572 -18.82 13.11 -32.21
CA VAL A 572 -19.65 11.98 -31.79
C VAL A 572 -21.15 12.24 -31.98
N VAL A 573 -21.65 13.44 -31.67
CA VAL A 573 -23.09 13.76 -31.83
C VAL A 573 -23.59 13.65 -33.28
N LYS A 574 -22.70 13.68 -34.27
CA LYS A 574 -23.03 13.49 -35.69
C LYS A 574 -23.01 12.02 -36.11
N THR A 575 -22.83 11.09 -35.17
CA THR A 575 -22.82 9.64 -35.39
C THR A 575 -24.05 8.97 -34.77
N GLU A 576 -24.15 7.66 -34.95
CA GLU A 576 -25.21 6.82 -34.38
C GLU A 576 -25.03 6.53 -32.88
N VAL A 577 -23.92 6.95 -32.26
CA VAL A 577 -23.69 6.81 -30.80
C VAL A 577 -24.78 7.54 -30.04
N GLU A 578 -25.45 6.87 -29.09
CA GLU A 578 -26.56 7.43 -28.33
C GLU A 578 -26.14 8.08 -27.00
N PHE A 579 -24.99 7.64 -26.47
CA PHE A 579 -24.52 8.01 -25.15
C PHE A 579 -23.07 8.46 -25.16
N ILE A 580 -22.80 9.59 -24.52
CA ILE A 580 -21.49 10.25 -24.53
C ILE A 580 -21.01 10.46 -23.10
N TYR A 581 -19.77 10.11 -22.81
CA TYR A 581 -19.11 10.47 -21.55
C TYR A 581 -18.19 11.65 -21.79
N ALA A 582 -18.31 12.69 -20.96
CA ALA A 582 -17.38 13.81 -20.95
C ALA A 582 -16.37 13.65 -19.80
N ASP A 583 -15.10 13.44 -20.15
CA ASP A 583 -13.95 13.31 -19.24
C ASP A 583 -12.91 14.40 -19.56
N PHE A 584 -13.25 15.66 -19.25
CA PHE A 584 -12.41 16.79 -19.61
C PHE A 584 -11.34 17.08 -18.57
N GLU A 585 -10.16 17.50 -19.03
CA GLU A 585 -9.10 18.05 -18.17
C GLU A 585 -9.62 19.25 -17.35
N PHE A 586 -10.49 20.07 -17.97
CA PHE A 586 -11.07 21.28 -17.37
C PHE A 586 -12.59 21.22 -17.39
N ILE A 587 -13.21 21.11 -16.21
CA ILE A 587 -14.67 20.89 -16.08
C ILE A 587 -15.53 22.07 -16.53
N LYS A 588 -14.91 23.24 -16.78
CA LYS A 588 -15.55 24.44 -17.33
C LYS A 588 -16.24 24.20 -18.68
N GLN A 589 -15.86 23.14 -19.40
CA GLN A 589 -16.43 22.78 -20.71
C GLN A 589 -17.67 21.87 -20.60
N PHE A 590 -18.02 21.36 -19.41
CA PHE A 590 -19.20 20.49 -19.25
C PHE A 590 -20.53 21.14 -19.69
N PRO A 591 -20.82 22.43 -19.39
CA PRO A 591 -22.06 23.05 -19.84
C PRO A 591 -22.24 23.00 -21.37
N ASP A 592 -21.17 23.30 -22.12
CA ASP A 592 -21.18 23.30 -23.58
C ASP A 592 -21.38 21.88 -24.13
N ALA A 593 -20.73 20.88 -23.54
CA ALA A 593 -20.90 19.49 -23.94
C ALA A 593 -22.34 18.99 -23.71
N ILE A 594 -22.95 19.35 -22.58
CA ILE A 594 -24.36 19.04 -22.30
C ILE A 594 -25.28 19.69 -23.31
N GLN A 595 -25.05 20.97 -23.61
CA GLN A 595 -25.85 21.69 -24.60
C GLN A 595 -25.77 21.00 -25.97
N VAL A 596 -24.56 20.71 -26.44
CA VAL A 596 -24.33 20.03 -27.73
C VAL A 596 -25.02 18.66 -27.77
N CYS A 597 -24.96 17.88 -26.69
CA CYS A 597 -25.63 16.57 -26.63
C CYS A 597 -27.15 16.72 -26.64
N ARG A 598 -27.71 17.64 -25.84
CA ARG A 598 -29.17 17.87 -25.77
C ARG A 598 -29.74 18.37 -27.09
N GLU A 599 -29.05 19.29 -27.78
CA GLU A 599 -29.44 19.77 -29.11
C GLU A 599 -29.47 18.65 -30.16
N ALA A 600 -28.56 17.67 -30.03
CA ALA A 600 -28.51 16.49 -30.88
C ALA A 600 -29.41 15.33 -30.40
N GLY A 601 -30.17 15.50 -29.31
CA GLY A 601 -31.01 14.45 -28.73
C GLY A 601 -30.21 13.25 -28.16
N LYS A 602 -28.95 13.46 -27.78
CA LYS A 602 -28.05 12.45 -27.22
C LYS A 602 -27.98 12.56 -25.70
N ARG A 603 -27.75 11.43 -25.03
CA ARG A 603 -27.56 11.38 -23.58
C ARG A 603 -26.10 11.69 -23.23
N ILE A 604 -25.88 12.25 -22.05
CA ILE A 604 -24.54 12.58 -21.58
C ILE A 604 -24.31 12.16 -20.12
N ALA A 605 -23.16 11.53 -19.87
CA ALA A 605 -22.61 11.35 -18.53
C ALA A 605 -21.41 12.26 -18.30
N LEU A 606 -21.26 12.77 -17.09
CA LEU A 606 -20.05 13.51 -16.68
C LEU A 606 -19.17 12.60 -15.82
N ALA A 607 -17.88 12.53 -16.12
CA ALA A 607 -16.94 11.78 -15.31
C ALA A 607 -16.54 12.54 -14.04
N THR A 608 -16.56 11.86 -12.90
CA THR A 608 -15.97 12.40 -11.65
C THR A 608 -14.45 12.41 -11.77
N PRO A 609 -13.69 13.21 -11.01
CA PRO A 609 -12.24 12.97 -10.88
C PRO A 609 -11.94 11.51 -10.50
N ARG A 610 -10.79 10.99 -10.93
CA ARG A 610 -10.41 9.59 -10.65
C ARG A 610 -10.10 9.37 -9.16
N ILE A 611 -9.60 10.40 -8.49
CA ILE A 611 -9.36 10.42 -7.05
C ILE A 611 -10.26 11.48 -6.41
N HIS A 612 -10.78 11.17 -5.22
CA HIS A 612 -11.52 12.13 -4.40
C HIS A 612 -10.74 12.41 -3.12
N MET A 613 -10.37 13.68 -2.89
CA MET A 613 -9.64 14.14 -1.71
C MET A 613 -10.52 14.98 -0.78
N PRO A 614 -10.13 15.16 0.49
CA PRO A 614 -10.94 15.93 1.43
C PRO A 614 -11.07 17.39 0.99
N GLY A 615 -12.30 17.87 0.84
CA GLY A 615 -12.59 19.24 0.38
C GLY A 615 -12.99 19.35 -1.10
N GLU A 616 -13.00 18.24 -1.83
CA GLU A 616 -13.29 18.23 -3.27
C GLU A 616 -14.76 17.97 -3.63
N ASN A 617 -15.66 17.87 -2.64
CA ASN A 617 -17.12 17.76 -2.85
C ASN A 617 -17.72 18.85 -3.76
N GLY A 618 -17.02 19.97 -3.95
CA GLY A 618 -17.39 21.00 -4.91
C GLY A 618 -17.50 20.48 -6.35
N TYR A 619 -16.66 19.52 -6.77
CA TYR A 619 -16.73 18.91 -8.10
C TYR A 619 -18.04 18.14 -8.29
N HIS A 620 -18.40 17.30 -7.32
CA HIS A 620 -19.61 16.48 -7.38
C HIS A 620 -20.88 17.33 -7.32
N ARG A 621 -20.90 18.38 -6.48
CA ARG A 621 -21.99 19.35 -6.43
C ARG A 621 -22.17 20.09 -7.76
N ASN A 622 -21.07 20.48 -8.41
CA ASN A 622 -21.14 21.11 -9.73
C ASN A 622 -21.73 20.15 -10.78
N ILE A 623 -21.28 18.88 -10.79
CA ILE A 623 -21.84 17.84 -11.67
C ILE A 623 -23.35 17.71 -11.46
N LEU A 624 -23.84 17.62 -10.22
CA LEU A 624 -25.27 17.54 -9.93
C LEU A 624 -26.05 18.76 -10.43
N ASN A 625 -25.51 19.97 -10.22
CA ASN A 625 -26.16 21.21 -10.65
C ASN A 625 -26.36 21.28 -12.17
N LEU A 626 -25.50 20.63 -12.95
CA LEU A 626 -25.60 20.56 -14.40
C LEU A 626 -26.69 19.59 -14.90
N LYS A 627 -27.21 18.74 -14.01
CA LYS A 627 -28.27 17.75 -14.28
C LYS A 627 -27.96 16.86 -15.50
N PRO A 628 -26.83 16.13 -15.50
CA PRO A 628 -26.54 15.17 -16.56
C PRO A 628 -27.49 13.97 -16.48
N ASP A 629 -27.55 13.16 -17.54
CA ASP A 629 -28.34 11.92 -17.54
C ASP A 629 -27.71 10.84 -16.65
N ALA A 630 -26.38 10.89 -16.52
CA ALA A 630 -25.61 9.97 -15.69
C ALA A 630 -24.31 10.61 -15.16
N VAL A 631 -23.67 9.91 -14.23
CA VAL A 631 -22.34 10.22 -13.72
C VAL A 631 -21.48 8.97 -13.85
N LEU A 632 -20.30 9.11 -14.45
CA LEU A 632 -19.29 8.06 -14.47
C LEU A 632 -18.44 8.19 -13.20
N VAL A 633 -18.68 7.27 -12.26
CA VAL A 633 -18.12 7.24 -10.90
C VAL A 633 -16.83 6.43 -10.88
N ARG A 634 -15.73 7.09 -10.48
CA ARG A 634 -14.37 6.53 -10.58
C ARG A 634 -13.70 6.17 -9.25
N ASN A 635 -14.38 6.41 -8.12
CA ASN A 635 -13.91 6.03 -6.79
C ASN A 635 -15.08 5.88 -5.80
N THR A 636 -14.83 5.16 -4.70
CA THR A 636 -15.84 4.86 -3.67
C THR A 636 -16.29 6.09 -2.89
N GLY A 637 -15.44 7.11 -2.73
CA GLY A 637 -15.82 8.37 -2.08
C GLY A 637 -16.84 9.16 -2.91
N ALA A 638 -16.64 9.22 -4.22
CA ALA A 638 -17.60 9.80 -5.15
C ALA A 638 -18.92 9.01 -5.13
N LEU A 639 -18.86 7.68 -5.16
CA LEU A 639 -20.05 6.84 -5.05
C LEU A 639 -20.86 7.17 -3.79
N TYR A 640 -20.20 7.18 -2.62
CA TYR A 640 -20.85 7.50 -1.36
C TYR A 640 -21.48 8.90 -1.37
N TYR A 641 -20.80 9.90 -1.94
CA TYR A 641 -21.35 11.25 -2.07
C TYR A 641 -22.70 11.25 -2.80
N TYR A 642 -22.79 10.59 -3.97
CA TYR A 642 -24.04 10.55 -4.74
C TYR A 642 -25.12 9.69 -4.07
N LEU A 643 -24.74 8.59 -3.39
CA LEU A 643 -25.68 7.78 -2.62
C LEU A 643 -26.28 8.57 -1.46
N LYS A 644 -25.44 9.31 -0.74
CA LYS A 644 -25.89 10.18 0.34
C LYS A 644 -26.85 11.25 -0.18
N GLU A 645 -26.56 11.89 -1.31
CA GLU A 645 -27.47 12.87 -1.92
C GLU A 645 -28.81 12.23 -2.31
N ARG A 646 -28.80 11.03 -2.90
CA ARG A 646 -30.03 10.25 -3.19
C ARG A 646 -30.85 9.98 -1.93
N MET A 647 -30.18 9.61 -0.83
CA MET A 647 -30.82 9.33 0.46
C MET A 647 -31.39 10.59 1.12
N GLU A 648 -30.67 11.71 1.08
CA GLU A 648 -31.08 12.97 1.69
C GLU A 648 -32.19 13.67 0.88
N LYS A 649 -32.27 13.40 -0.44
CA LYS A 649 -33.23 14.02 -1.37
C LYS A 649 -33.95 12.99 -2.24
N PRO A 650 -34.73 12.05 -1.67
CA PRO A 650 -35.28 10.92 -2.42
C PRO A 650 -36.33 11.31 -3.47
N ASN A 651 -36.92 12.50 -3.37
CA ASN A 651 -37.94 13.00 -4.29
C ASN A 651 -37.37 13.79 -5.48
N GLU A 652 -36.06 14.06 -5.48
CA GLU A 652 -35.40 14.73 -6.60
C GLU A 652 -35.01 13.74 -7.69
N THR A 653 -34.91 14.21 -8.93
CA THR A 653 -34.38 13.41 -10.03
C THR A 653 -32.86 13.33 -9.89
N HIS A 654 -32.34 12.11 -9.76
CA HIS A 654 -30.91 11.84 -9.67
C HIS A 654 -30.38 11.25 -10.97
N PRO A 655 -29.13 11.56 -11.37
CA PRO A 655 -28.49 10.92 -12.51
C PRO A 655 -28.31 9.43 -12.25
N LEU A 656 -28.23 8.63 -13.31
CA LEU A 656 -27.73 7.25 -13.20
C LEU A 656 -26.28 7.26 -12.71
N LEU A 657 -25.89 6.28 -11.89
CA LEU A 657 -24.50 6.13 -11.44
C LEU A 657 -23.86 4.94 -12.15
N ILE A 658 -22.83 5.20 -12.94
CA ILE A 658 -22.11 4.19 -13.71
C ILE A 658 -20.73 4.04 -13.10
N GLY A 659 -20.41 2.86 -12.56
CA GLY A 659 -19.09 2.57 -12.04
C GLY A 659 -18.08 2.38 -13.16
N ASP A 660 -16.93 3.04 -13.05
CA ASP A 660 -15.86 2.94 -14.04
C ASP A 660 -14.81 1.86 -13.68
N PHE A 661 -13.93 1.53 -14.63
CA PHE A 661 -12.89 0.50 -14.48
C PHE A 661 -11.99 0.72 -13.25
N SER A 662 -11.83 1.98 -12.83
CA SER A 662 -11.03 2.40 -11.67
C SER A 662 -11.60 1.96 -10.31
N LEU A 663 -12.85 1.46 -10.28
CA LEU A 663 -13.42 0.75 -9.13
C LEU A 663 -12.92 -0.69 -9.00
N ASN A 664 -12.07 -1.15 -9.93
CA ASN A 664 -11.34 -2.40 -9.84
C ASN A 664 -12.24 -3.65 -9.77
N VAL A 665 -13.29 -3.70 -10.58
CA VAL A 665 -14.23 -4.83 -10.61
C VAL A 665 -13.62 -6.01 -11.35
N ALA A 666 -13.35 -7.11 -10.65
CA ALA A 666 -12.58 -8.24 -11.16
C ALA A 666 -13.27 -9.63 -11.02
N ASN A 667 -14.43 -9.70 -10.40
CA ASN A 667 -15.22 -10.91 -10.18
C ASN A 667 -16.71 -10.56 -10.00
N HIS A 668 -17.60 -11.56 -10.10
CA HIS A 668 -19.05 -11.37 -9.99
C HIS A 668 -19.47 -10.85 -8.61
N LYS A 669 -18.81 -11.27 -7.52
CA LYS A 669 -19.11 -10.75 -6.18
C LYS A 669 -18.88 -9.25 -6.06
N THR A 670 -17.86 -8.73 -6.73
CA THR A 670 -17.59 -7.29 -6.80
C THR A 670 -18.65 -6.56 -7.63
N VAL A 671 -19.10 -7.16 -8.74
CA VAL A 671 -20.26 -6.66 -9.51
C VAL A 671 -21.49 -6.58 -8.60
N ASN A 672 -21.83 -7.68 -7.93
CA ASN A 672 -22.99 -7.77 -7.03
C ASN A 672 -22.91 -6.74 -5.90
N LEU A 673 -21.76 -6.61 -5.22
CA LEU A 673 -21.57 -5.64 -4.16
C LEU A 673 -21.82 -4.20 -4.62
N PHE A 674 -21.29 -3.80 -5.77
CA PHE A 674 -21.47 -2.45 -6.29
C PHE A 674 -22.90 -2.19 -6.76
N ARG A 675 -23.57 -3.21 -7.31
CA ARG A 675 -24.99 -3.15 -7.68
C ARG A 675 -25.88 -3.01 -6.45
N GLU A 676 -25.64 -3.81 -5.41
CA GLU A 676 -26.32 -3.73 -4.11
C GLU A 676 -26.08 -2.36 -3.43
N ALA A 677 -24.87 -1.81 -3.58
CA ALA A 677 -24.53 -0.49 -3.05
C ALA A 677 -25.23 0.67 -3.78
N GLY A 678 -25.76 0.44 -4.99
CA GLY A 678 -26.59 1.41 -5.72
C GLY A 678 -26.03 1.95 -7.03
N LEU A 679 -24.96 1.34 -7.58
CA LEU A 679 -24.54 1.62 -8.96
C LEU A 679 -25.54 1.02 -9.95
N ASP A 680 -25.88 1.78 -10.99
CA ASP A 680 -26.81 1.40 -12.05
C ASP A 680 -26.17 0.48 -13.11
N TRP A 681 -24.89 0.74 -13.45
CA TRP A 681 -24.04 -0.09 -14.31
C TRP A 681 -22.61 -0.14 -13.76
N VAL A 682 -21.83 -1.14 -14.20
CA VAL A 682 -20.44 -1.31 -13.79
C VAL A 682 -19.56 -1.61 -15.00
N THR A 683 -18.38 -0.98 -15.05
CA THR A 683 -17.33 -1.25 -16.02
C THR A 683 -16.28 -2.17 -15.38
N PRO A 684 -15.99 -3.35 -15.96
CA PRO A 684 -14.93 -4.23 -15.47
C PRO A 684 -13.55 -3.58 -15.45
N SER A 685 -12.66 -4.10 -14.59
CA SER A 685 -11.27 -3.65 -14.50
C SER A 685 -10.47 -3.99 -15.76
N TYR A 686 -9.50 -3.14 -16.09
CA TYR A 686 -8.52 -3.41 -17.14
C TYR A 686 -7.42 -4.39 -16.72
N ASP A 687 -7.37 -4.80 -15.45
CA ASP A 687 -6.47 -5.86 -14.99
C ASP A 687 -6.87 -7.27 -15.49
N LEU A 688 -8.09 -7.43 -15.99
CA LEU A 688 -8.61 -8.71 -16.48
C LEU A 688 -8.13 -8.99 -17.90
N ASN A 689 -7.54 -10.17 -18.12
CA ASN A 689 -7.36 -10.69 -19.48
C ASN A 689 -8.67 -11.22 -20.06
N ILE A 690 -8.66 -11.59 -21.34
CA ILE A 690 -9.87 -12.10 -22.00
C ILE A 690 -10.47 -13.34 -21.32
N GLN A 691 -9.66 -14.31 -20.88
CA GLN A 691 -10.18 -15.52 -20.24
C GLN A 691 -10.84 -15.19 -18.90
N GLN A 692 -10.19 -14.38 -18.08
CA GLN A 692 -10.70 -13.92 -16.79
C GLN A 692 -11.96 -13.07 -16.95
N MET A 693 -12.02 -12.25 -18.00
CA MET A 693 -13.21 -11.51 -18.38
C MET A 693 -14.35 -12.47 -18.71
N VAL A 694 -14.12 -13.46 -19.56
CA VAL A 694 -15.12 -14.47 -19.94
C VAL A 694 -15.63 -15.24 -18.71
N ASP A 695 -14.72 -15.66 -17.84
CA ASP A 695 -15.09 -16.41 -16.63
C ASP A 695 -15.99 -15.56 -15.72
N MET A 696 -15.67 -14.28 -15.53
CA MET A 696 -16.51 -13.33 -14.80
C MET A 696 -17.86 -13.11 -15.47
N LEU A 697 -17.88 -12.88 -16.80
CA LEU A 697 -19.12 -12.62 -17.55
C LEU A 697 -20.10 -13.79 -17.50
N ARG A 698 -19.61 -15.04 -17.44
CA ARG A 698 -20.45 -16.24 -17.27
C ARG A 698 -21.20 -16.29 -15.94
N ARG A 699 -20.72 -15.54 -14.94
CA ARG A 699 -21.23 -15.56 -13.56
C ARG A 699 -21.82 -14.23 -13.10
N ALA A 700 -21.83 -13.23 -13.96
CA ALA A 700 -22.33 -11.89 -13.66
C ALA A 700 -23.54 -11.53 -14.53
N ASP A 701 -24.42 -10.66 -14.04
CA ASP A 701 -25.50 -10.09 -14.84
C ASP A 701 -24.93 -9.10 -15.88
N THR A 702 -24.68 -9.60 -17.09
CA THR A 702 -24.08 -8.85 -18.20
C THR A 702 -24.98 -7.75 -18.76
N SER A 703 -26.28 -7.75 -18.43
CA SER A 703 -27.21 -6.67 -18.82
C SER A 703 -26.91 -5.34 -18.13
N ARG A 704 -26.07 -5.36 -17.08
CA ARG A 704 -25.66 -4.21 -16.28
C ARG A 704 -24.18 -3.88 -16.40
N LEU A 705 -23.48 -4.50 -17.35
CA LEU A 705 -22.06 -4.25 -17.60
C LEU A 705 -21.85 -3.40 -18.85
N GLU A 706 -20.85 -2.52 -18.80
CA GLU A 706 -20.34 -1.80 -19.96
C GLU A 706 -18.89 -2.20 -20.24
N MET A 707 -18.64 -2.73 -21.43
CA MET A 707 -17.33 -3.22 -21.84
C MET A 707 -16.55 -2.16 -22.61
N VAL A 708 -15.35 -1.82 -22.15
CA VAL A 708 -14.45 -0.95 -22.93
C VAL A 708 -13.77 -1.78 -24.00
N ILE A 709 -13.89 -1.37 -25.25
CA ILE A 709 -13.38 -2.12 -26.42
C ILE A 709 -12.34 -1.32 -27.23
N HIS A 710 -12.12 -0.06 -26.91
CA HIS A 710 -11.09 0.76 -27.52
C HIS A 710 -10.60 1.83 -26.55
N GLN A 711 -9.28 1.95 -26.37
CA GLN A 711 -8.73 2.94 -25.44
C GLN A 711 -7.21 3.11 -25.55
N HIS A 712 -6.72 4.27 -25.13
CA HIS A 712 -5.35 4.39 -24.63
C HIS A 712 -5.31 4.01 -23.13
N MET A 713 -4.63 2.92 -22.78
CA MET A 713 -4.59 2.48 -21.38
C MET A 713 -3.86 3.49 -20.47
N PRO A 714 -4.45 3.90 -19.33
CA PRO A 714 -3.78 4.77 -18.38
C PRO A 714 -2.73 3.99 -17.58
N MET A 715 -1.45 4.26 -17.83
CA MET A 715 -0.31 3.56 -17.24
C MET A 715 -0.09 3.96 -15.78
N PHE A 716 0.04 5.26 -15.52
CA PHE A 716 0.26 5.84 -14.20
C PHE A 716 -0.83 6.87 -13.93
N HIS A 717 -1.33 6.90 -12.69
CA HIS A 717 -2.15 8.00 -12.18
C HIS A 717 -1.53 8.51 -10.89
N THR A 718 -1.11 9.77 -10.85
CA THR A 718 -0.16 10.29 -9.86
C THR A 718 -0.58 11.65 -9.30
N GLU A 719 -0.34 11.86 -7.99
CA GLU A 719 -0.42 13.19 -7.37
C GLU A 719 0.79 14.06 -7.76
N HIS A 720 1.91 13.42 -8.12
CA HIS A 720 3.06 14.09 -8.70
C HIS A 720 2.70 14.72 -10.06
N CYS A 721 2.97 16.01 -10.23
CA CYS A 721 2.69 16.75 -11.44
C CYS A 721 3.98 17.05 -12.23
N VAL A 722 4.19 16.33 -13.33
CA VAL A 722 5.36 16.45 -14.23
C VAL A 722 5.49 17.88 -14.76
N TYR A 723 4.37 18.50 -15.11
CA TYR A 723 4.31 19.90 -15.54
C TYR A 723 4.85 20.86 -14.48
N CYS A 724 4.42 20.70 -13.23
CA CYS A 724 4.88 21.55 -12.13
C CYS A 724 6.36 21.31 -11.82
N THR A 725 6.82 20.05 -11.84
CA THR A 725 8.19 19.70 -11.47
C THR A 725 9.21 20.17 -12.49
N PHE A 726 8.92 20.03 -13.78
CA PHE A 726 9.94 20.20 -14.82
C PHE A 726 9.71 21.40 -15.73
N MET A 727 8.55 22.06 -15.68
CA MET A 727 8.19 23.16 -16.59
C MET A 727 7.81 24.46 -15.87
N SER A 728 8.02 24.53 -14.55
CA SER A 728 7.67 25.68 -13.71
C SER A 728 8.65 25.86 -12.57
N GLU A 729 8.79 27.08 -12.05
CA GLU A 729 9.49 27.36 -10.79
C GLU A 729 8.61 27.13 -9.54
N GLY A 730 7.30 26.91 -9.75
CA GLY A 730 6.37 26.64 -8.66
C GLY A 730 6.53 25.25 -8.04
N THR A 731 5.88 25.06 -6.91
CA THR A 731 5.93 23.82 -6.11
C THR A 731 4.61 23.05 -6.14
N ASN A 732 3.49 23.72 -6.41
CA ASN A 732 2.15 23.13 -6.42
C ASN A 732 1.15 23.92 -7.29
N TYR A 733 -0.12 23.51 -7.27
CA TYR A 733 -1.18 24.08 -8.11
C TYR A 733 -1.45 25.57 -7.89
N THR A 734 -1.09 26.14 -6.73
CA THR A 734 -1.35 27.55 -6.43
C THR A 734 -0.33 28.52 -7.03
N ASN A 735 0.85 28.02 -7.41
CA ASN A 735 1.97 28.85 -7.86
C ASN A 735 2.71 28.31 -9.09
N CYS A 736 2.25 27.21 -9.71
CA CYS A 736 2.93 26.61 -10.86
C CYS A 736 2.76 27.40 -12.17
N GLY A 737 1.91 28.42 -12.23
CA GLY A 737 1.63 29.15 -13.47
C GLY A 737 0.84 28.35 -14.53
N ARG A 738 0.41 27.12 -14.19
CA ARG A 738 -0.44 26.24 -15.00
C ARG A 738 0.06 25.98 -16.43
N PRO A 739 1.33 25.56 -16.63
CA PRO A 739 1.85 25.27 -17.97
C PRO A 739 1.06 24.20 -18.73
N CYS A 740 0.33 23.32 -18.03
CA CYS A 740 -0.55 22.32 -18.63
C CYS A 740 -1.75 22.90 -19.42
N GLU A 741 -2.12 24.17 -19.21
CA GLU A 741 -3.19 24.82 -19.98
C GLU A 741 -2.73 25.24 -21.40
N GLU A 742 -1.43 25.42 -21.60
CA GLU A 742 -0.85 25.95 -22.86
C GLU A 742 0.06 24.94 -23.56
N LYS A 743 0.60 23.96 -22.83
CA LYS A 743 1.62 23.02 -23.30
C LYS A 743 1.16 21.59 -23.18
N ARG A 744 1.64 20.74 -24.07
CA ARG A 744 1.40 19.28 -24.02
C ARG A 744 2.70 18.55 -23.74
N ALA A 745 2.73 17.85 -22.61
CA ALA A 745 3.84 16.99 -22.23
C ALA A 745 3.58 15.52 -22.60
N SER A 746 4.66 14.81 -22.90
CA SER A 746 4.72 13.36 -22.96
C SER A 746 6.06 12.85 -22.42
N LEU A 747 6.08 11.59 -21.97
CA LEU A 747 7.28 10.89 -21.50
C LEU A 747 7.69 9.89 -22.56
N GLN A 748 8.83 10.14 -23.20
CA GLN A 748 9.38 9.22 -24.18
C GLN A 748 10.21 8.14 -23.47
N ASP A 749 9.90 6.88 -23.74
CA ASP A 749 10.62 5.75 -23.17
C ASP A 749 11.89 5.41 -23.98
N ARG A 750 12.67 4.45 -23.46
CA ARG A 750 13.93 3.99 -24.08
C ARG A 750 13.77 3.31 -25.47
N ILE A 751 12.56 2.95 -25.88
CA ILE A 751 12.29 2.39 -27.22
C ILE A 751 11.70 3.44 -28.17
N GLY A 752 11.60 4.71 -27.73
CA GLY A 752 11.16 5.85 -28.53
C GLY A 752 9.66 6.13 -28.46
N MET A 753 8.89 5.36 -27.68
CA MET A 753 7.44 5.55 -27.55
C MET A 753 7.13 6.75 -26.67
N SER A 754 6.35 7.70 -27.18
CA SER A 754 6.01 8.96 -26.51
C SER A 754 4.65 8.88 -25.83
N HIS A 755 4.66 8.71 -24.50
CA HIS A 755 3.47 8.49 -23.67
C HIS A 755 2.83 9.82 -23.22
N PRO A 756 1.60 10.15 -23.66
CA PRO A 756 0.96 11.42 -23.29
C PRO A 756 0.74 11.58 -21.78
N VAL A 757 1.03 12.77 -21.22
CA VAL A 757 0.74 13.11 -19.83
C VAL A 757 -0.39 14.13 -19.77
N ARG A 758 -1.57 13.74 -19.29
CA ARG A 758 -2.75 14.61 -19.19
C ARG A 758 -3.09 14.91 -17.74
N VAL A 759 -3.70 16.07 -17.50
CA VAL A 759 -3.94 16.59 -16.15
C VAL A 759 -5.44 16.66 -15.88
N ASP A 760 -5.87 16.27 -14.68
CA ASP A 760 -7.26 16.47 -14.25
C ASP A 760 -7.47 17.78 -13.49
N GLU A 761 -8.73 18.12 -13.19
CA GLU A 761 -9.11 19.34 -12.46
C GLU A 761 -8.47 19.44 -11.05
N GLY A 762 -8.03 18.31 -10.48
CA GLY A 762 -7.30 18.24 -9.22
C GLY A 762 -5.78 18.36 -9.37
N CYS A 763 -5.28 18.72 -10.56
CA CYS A 763 -3.87 18.79 -10.92
C CYS A 763 -3.12 17.45 -10.86
N ARG A 764 -3.84 16.32 -10.93
CA ARG A 764 -3.25 14.97 -10.94
C ARG A 764 -2.90 14.58 -12.36
N ASN A 765 -1.79 13.87 -12.52
CA ASN A 765 -1.29 13.49 -13.84
C ASN A 765 -1.69 12.05 -14.15
N THR A 766 -2.14 11.82 -15.38
CA THR A 766 -2.31 10.48 -15.94
C THR A 766 -1.36 10.34 -17.13
N VAL A 767 -0.48 9.35 -17.07
CA VAL A 767 0.37 8.97 -18.20
C VAL A 767 -0.35 7.87 -18.96
N TYR A 768 -0.65 8.11 -20.22
CA TYR A 768 -1.35 7.16 -21.09
C TYR A 768 -0.38 6.37 -21.96
N ASN A 769 -0.76 5.14 -22.30
CA ASN A 769 -0.03 4.37 -23.30
C ASN A 769 -0.04 5.12 -24.64
N ALA A 770 1.09 5.14 -25.33
CA ALA A 770 1.23 5.87 -26.59
C ALA A 770 0.40 5.23 -27.72
N ILE A 771 0.11 3.94 -27.62
CA ILE A 771 -0.65 3.19 -28.62
C ILE A 771 -2.00 2.78 -28.05
N GLU A 772 -3.06 3.06 -28.80
CA GLU A 772 -4.42 2.62 -28.54
C GLU A 772 -4.52 1.09 -28.54
N GLN A 773 -5.38 0.53 -27.70
CA GLN A 773 -5.74 -0.89 -27.66
C GLN A 773 -7.12 -1.10 -28.28
N SER A 774 -7.32 -2.26 -28.91
CA SER A 774 -8.60 -2.67 -29.49
C SER A 774 -8.97 -4.07 -29.02
N GLY A 775 -10.24 -4.19 -28.62
CA GLY A 775 -10.94 -5.41 -28.26
C GLY A 775 -11.84 -5.98 -29.33
N SER A 776 -11.75 -5.45 -30.54
CA SER A 776 -12.69 -5.73 -31.63
C SER A 776 -12.82 -7.21 -31.99
N GLU A 777 -11.78 -8.03 -31.80
CA GLU A 777 -11.83 -9.48 -32.08
C GLU A 777 -12.71 -10.27 -31.12
N TYR A 778 -13.04 -9.71 -29.95
CA TYR A 778 -13.83 -10.39 -28.92
C TYR A 778 -15.30 -9.93 -28.88
N LEU A 779 -15.72 -9.08 -29.81
CA LEU A 779 -17.09 -8.57 -29.86
C LEU A 779 -18.12 -9.69 -29.97
N ASP A 780 -17.92 -10.64 -30.90
CA ASP A 780 -18.84 -11.76 -31.09
C ASP A 780 -18.98 -12.59 -29.80
N LEU A 781 -17.85 -12.91 -29.17
CA LEU A 781 -17.82 -13.63 -27.90
C LEU A 781 -18.55 -12.88 -26.77
N PHE A 782 -18.38 -11.56 -26.67
CA PHE A 782 -19.07 -10.77 -25.65
C PHE A 782 -20.58 -10.70 -25.93
N MET A 783 -21.01 -10.60 -27.18
CA MET A 783 -22.42 -10.64 -27.56
C MET A 783 -23.05 -12.02 -27.27
N GLU A 784 -22.32 -13.11 -27.50
CA GLU A 784 -22.72 -14.47 -27.13
C GLU A 784 -22.89 -14.61 -25.60
N LEU A 785 -22.04 -13.95 -24.81
CA LEU A 785 -22.13 -13.89 -23.34
C LEU A 785 -23.14 -12.86 -22.81
N GLY A 786 -23.90 -12.22 -23.70
CA GLY A 786 -25.01 -11.34 -23.32
C GLY A 786 -24.66 -9.87 -23.07
N VAL A 787 -23.43 -9.44 -23.40
CA VAL A 787 -23.01 -8.04 -23.25
C VAL A 787 -23.66 -7.17 -24.31
N ARG A 788 -24.35 -6.11 -23.86
CA ARG A 788 -25.12 -5.19 -24.71
C ARG A 788 -24.52 -3.79 -24.85
N SER A 789 -23.61 -3.41 -23.96
CA SER A 789 -23.09 -2.05 -23.90
C SER A 789 -21.58 -2.05 -24.07
N TYR A 790 -21.09 -1.28 -25.04
CA TYR A 790 -19.67 -1.17 -25.33
C TYR A 790 -19.22 0.29 -25.40
N ARG A 791 -18.04 0.56 -24.86
CA ARG A 791 -17.44 1.89 -24.80
C ARG A 791 -16.17 1.99 -25.65
N VAL A 792 -16.10 3.05 -26.43
CA VAL A 792 -14.92 3.50 -27.18
C VAL A 792 -14.39 4.77 -26.52
N GLU A 793 -13.14 4.77 -26.08
CA GLU A 793 -12.52 5.92 -25.41
C GLU A 793 -11.50 6.63 -26.29
N PHE A 794 -11.65 7.94 -26.40
CA PHE A 794 -10.73 8.81 -27.12
C PHE A 794 -9.83 9.58 -26.16
N LEU A 795 -8.55 9.70 -26.49
CA LEU A 795 -7.58 10.53 -25.80
C LEU A 795 -7.32 11.84 -26.56
N GLU A 796 -6.70 11.77 -27.73
CA GLU A 796 -6.24 12.94 -28.52
C GLU A 796 -6.69 12.92 -29.98
N GLU A 797 -7.50 11.94 -30.34
CA GLU A 797 -7.99 11.71 -31.69
C GLU A 797 -8.77 12.93 -32.17
N SER A 798 -8.50 13.32 -33.43
CA SER A 798 -9.21 14.38 -34.12
C SER A 798 -10.64 13.97 -34.45
N ALA A 799 -11.49 14.94 -34.81
CA ALA A 799 -12.87 14.66 -35.24
C ALA A 799 -12.96 13.59 -36.35
N ASP A 800 -12.08 13.65 -37.35
CA ASP A 800 -12.05 12.67 -38.46
C ASP A 800 -11.71 11.26 -37.95
N LYS A 801 -10.74 11.16 -37.03
CA LYS A 801 -10.34 9.89 -36.45
C LYS A 801 -11.44 9.30 -35.55
N VAL A 802 -12.13 10.14 -34.77
CA VAL A 802 -13.32 9.75 -34.00
C VAL A 802 -14.38 9.13 -34.91
N HIS A 803 -14.69 9.78 -36.04
CA HIS A 803 -15.65 9.27 -37.01
C HIS A 803 -15.22 7.94 -37.63
N GLU A 804 -13.95 7.81 -38.00
CA GLU A 804 -13.38 6.57 -38.54
C GLU A 804 -13.54 5.41 -37.54
N VAL A 805 -13.09 5.60 -36.30
CA VAL A 805 -13.12 4.57 -35.25
C VAL A 805 -14.55 4.10 -34.97
N LEU A 806 -15.49 5.03 -34.74
CA LEU A 806 -16.88 4.69 -34.45
C LEU A 806 -17.55 3.96 -35.63
N THR A 807 -17.26 4.37 -36.86
CA THR A 807 -17.80 3.72 -38.06
C THR A 807 -17.29 2.28 -38.17
N LEU A 808 -16.01 2.04 -37.89
CA LEU A 808 -15.42 0.71 -37.92
C LEU A 808 -16.02 -0.21 -36.84
N TYR A 809 -16.14 0.27 -35.60
CA TYR A 809 -16.76 -0.54 -34.54
C TYR A 809 -18.23 -0.83 -34.81
N ARG A 810 -19.00 0.14 -35.30
CA ARG A 810 -20.40 -0.10 -35.70
C ARG A 810 -20.48 -1.14 -36.81
N ALA A 811 -19.63 -1.04 -37.83
CA ALA A 811 -19.59 -2.02 -38.91
C ALA A 811 -19.20 -3.43 -38.42
N ALA A 812 -18.34 -3.55 -37.41
CA ALA A 812 -18.01 -4.84 -36.80
C ALA A 812 -19.17 -5.42 -35.98
N ILE A 813 -19.83 -4.59 -35.15
CA ILE A 813 -21.02 -4.99 -34.39
C ILE A 813 -22.13 -5.48 -35.34
N ASP A 814 -22.34 -4.81 -36.47
CA ASP A 814 -23.33 -5.19 -37.48
C ASP A 814 -22.92 -6.44 -38.30
N GLY A 815 -21.75 -7.04 -38.05
CA GLY A 815 -21.22 -8.17 -38.82
C GLY A 815 -20.80 -7.84 -40.25
N ARG A 816 -20.66 -6.55 -40.60
CA ARG A 816 -20.26 -6.09 -41.95
C ARG A 816 -18.76 -6.22 -42.19
N ILE A 817 -17.96 -6.17 -41.15
CA ILE A 817 -16.52 -6.44 -41.15
C ILE A 817 -16.15 -7.27 -39.91
N SER A 818 -15.04 -7.98 -39.97
CA SER A 818 -14.51 -8.72 -38.81
C SER A 818 -13.82 -7.78 -37.82
N GLY A 819 -13.76 -8.20 -36.55
CA GLY A 819 -12.93 -7.52 -35.54
C GLY A 819 -11.46 -7.38 -35.97
N SER A 820 -10.89 -8.43 -36.57
CA SER A 820 -9.52 -8.40 -37.09
C SER A 820 -9.30 -7.36 -38.20
N GLU A 821 -10.34 -6.99 -38.96
CA GLU A 821 -10.28 -5.89 -39.93
C GLU A 821 -10.31 -4.51 -39.28
N VAL A 822 -11.10 -4.31 -38.22
CA VAL A 822 -11.09 -3.07 -37.42
C VAL A 822 -9.69 -2.82 -36.87
N TRP A 823 -9.18 -3.82 -36.16
CA TRP A 823 -7.83 -3.89 -35.63
C TRP A 823 -6.76 -3.43 -36.64
N ARG A 824 -6.73 -4.08 -37.82
CA ARG A 824 -5.73 -3.82 -38.87
C ARG A 824 -5.84 -2.42 -39.46
N LYS A 825 -7.06 -1.92 -39.65
CA LYS A 825 -7.30 -0.57 -40.21
C LYS A 825 -6.87 0.52 -39.24
N LEU A 826 -7.13 0.34 -37.95
CA LEU A 826 -6.76 1.30 -36.92
C LEU A 826 -5.25 1.33 -36.61
N LYS A 827 -4.52 0.24 -36.89
CA LYS A 827 -3.12 0.05 -36.47
C LYS A 827 -2.94 0.19 -34.95
N ALA A 828 -3.94 -0.25 -34.18
CA ALA A 828 -3.94 -0.23 -32.72
C ALA A 828 -2.90 -1.23 -32.15
N ILE A 829 -3.02 -1.63 -30.88
CA ILE A 829 -2.59 -2.95 -30.33
C ILE A 829 -3.81 -3.89 -30.07
N ASN A 830 -3.75 -5.15 -30.51
CA ASN A 830 -4.87 -6.11 -30.49
C ASN A 830 -4.94 -6.79 -29.12
N GLN A 831 -5.39 -6.05 -28.12
CA GLN A 831 -5.34 -6.46 -26.71
C GLN A 831 -6.56 -5.89 -25.98
N LEU A 832 -7.22 -6.74 -25.19
CA LEU A 832 -8.19 -6.36 -24.16
C LEU A 832 -7.72 -6.95 -22.84
N GLY A 833 -7.07 -6.11 -22.04
CA GLY A 833 -6.25 -6.61 -20.95
C GLY A 833 -5.19 -7.61 -21.44
N VAL A 834 -4.47 -8.19 -20.50
CA VAL A 834 -3.21 -8.97 -20.61
C VAL A 834 -2.92 -9.54 -21.99
N THR A 835 -1.70 -9.26 -22.47
CA THR A 835 -0.99 -10.15 -23.39
C THR A 835 -1.12 -11.59 -22.90
N ARG A 836 -0.94 -12.62 -23.75
CA ARG A 836 -0.63 -13.94 -23.19
C ARG A 836 0.56 -13.73 -22.24
N GLY A 837 0.34 -13.79 -20.93
CA GLY A 837 1.38 -13.58 -19.93
C GLY A 837 2.54 -14.51 -20.26
N GLN A 838 3.73 -14.25 -19.71
CA GLN A 838 4.92 -15.11 -19.97
C GLN A 838 4.77 -16.58 -19.53
N LEU A 839 3.57 -17.05 -19.19
CA LEU A 839 3.24 -18.42 -18.84
C LEU A 839 2.32 -19.04 -19.90
N VAL A 840 2.83 -19.11 -21.13
CA VAL A 840 2.68 -20.32 -21.94
C VAL A 840 4.09 -20.91 -22.08
N LYS A 841 4.52 -21.60 -21.04
CA LYS A 841 5.50 -22.68 -21.12
C LYS A 841 5.02 -23.84 -20.25
#